data_AF-A0A852CRM1-F1
#
_entry.id   AF-A0A852CRM1-F1
#
_cell.length_a   1.000
_cell.length_b   1.000
_cell.length_c   1.000
_cell.angle_alpha   90.00
_cell.angle_beta   90.00
_cell.angle_gamma   90.00
#
_symmetry.space_group_name_H-M   'P 1'
#
loop_
_entity.id
_entity.type
_entity.pdbx_description
1 polymer ?
#
loop_
_entity_poly.entity_id
_entity_poly.type
_entity_poly.pdbx_seq_one_letter_code
_entity_poly.pdbx_strand_id
1 'polypeptide(L)'
;GIEDILVQPEADEKRQKIIERSLQGGVGAVRAALNLPETALCEEVQGKWQDAHLCKDQRDFNMVDLKFKEEVNGYNNEVNKVCMPHGLHRRFPENNLQLMVQSGAKGSTVNTMQISCLLGQIELEGRRPPLMASGKSLPCFQPYDFSPSSGGFVTGRFLTGIKPSEFFFHCMAGREGLVDTAVKTSRSGYLQRCIIKHLEGLVVQYDLTVRDSDGSVVQFLYGEDGLDIPKTQFLQPEQFPFIADNYEVIQKANHLDEALARMESHQANQQFKAIKKWQARHQSSVQREGGFLLFAQKKLTGVKAQTAGGEIRNGRDPATLQVLQMWYDLDEKKRRKYLKKAAKCPDPSLGVWRPDTHFASVSETFEKEVADYVSKWESESRRSCVHPALPADRLKDLLFLKWQRSLCDPGEAVGLLAAQSIGEPSTQMTLNTFHFAGRGEMNVTLGIPRLREILLVAGASIKTPTMSVPVLNTKKALKKVKQLKKQLTRVCLAEVLQKVELEESLRMRCRQNRHRLCKVRFQFLPHEHYREEKCVKPRQILHFMETRFFKMFLEAIKKKSAKMESFTAVSARKATHKDLDSDQDKVQNHQEAAAEEEENIVDAEADEGDGDATEAKRRKKQEEEVDYESEEEKGEENMDENLEGEVADSEKEEEPPGEEQNGAADESQHLSFVSQTKRERGHLAQSAELRVNAVLDSHPSIQDYSFDTENELWCEVSLALPLLKVYFDLGSLLQSLAHSAVIHEVKGISRCLLNEGTAPHGGKELLLHTEGINLAELFRYSDILDLNRLYCNDIHAMAKNYGIESALRVIVKEIKDVFAVYGIVVDPRHLSLVADYMCFEGFYKALNRIGIQSNSSPLQQMTFETSYKFLKEATMMGKWLRLKGCSSISHLLASQQNFPLMQSCS
;
A
#
# COMPACT_ATOMS: atom_id res chain seq x y z
N GLY A 1 38.99 10.98 -22.19
CA GLY A 1 40.28 10.42 -21.74
C GLY A 1 40.47 10.65 -20.25
N ILE A 2 41.61 10.24 -19.67
CA ILE A 2 41.86 10.43 -18.21
C ILE A 2 41.79 11.91 -17.82
N GLU A 3 42.20 12.82 -18.70
CA GLU A 3 42.12 14.26 -18.44
C GLU A 3 40.71 14.79 -18.17
N ASP A 4 39.67 14.08 -18.65
CA ASP A 4 38.26 14.46 -18.46
C ASP A 4 37.75 14.13 -17.04
N ILE A 5 38.47 13.28 -16.29
CA ILE A 5 38.09 12.87 -14.93
C ILE A 5 38.96 13.51 -13.84
N LEU A 6 40.02 14.23 -14.22
CA LEU A 6 40.91 14.91 -13.29
C LEU A 6 40.26 16.15 -12.66
N VAL A 7 40.57 16.34 -11.39
CA VAL A 7 40.14 17.50 -10.58
C VAL A 7 41.34 18.45 -10.42
N GLN A 8 41.08 19.75 -10.38
CA GLN A 8 42.11 20.76 -10.12
C GLN A 8 42.72 20.57 -8.72
N PRO A 9 44.04 20.77 -8.53
CA PRO A 9 44.69 20.58 -7.23
C PRO A 9 44.03 21.35 -6.08
N GLU A 10 43.64 22.61 -6.30
CA GLU A 10 42.96 23.43 -5.30
C GLU A 10 41.61 22.86 -4.86
N ALA A 11 40.87 22.24 -5.79
CA ALA A 11 39.59 21.61 -5.50
C ALA A 11 39.81 20.26 -4.79
N ASP A 12 40.87 19.53 -5.13
CA ASP A 12 41.22 18.27 -4.46
C ASP A 12 41.66 18.49 -3.01
N GLU A 13 42.43 19.55 -2.72
CA GLU A 13 42.76 19.93 -1.33
C GLU A 13 41.53 20.29 -0.51
N LYS A 14 40.60 21.07 -1.09
CA LYS A 14 39.33 21.40 -0.43
C LYS A 14 38.48 20.15 -0.17
N ARG A 15 38.43 19.24 -1.13
CA ARG A 15 37.80 17.92 -0.98
C ARG A 15 38.42 17.14 0.17
N GLN A 16 39.75 17.04 0.25
CA GLN A 16 40.43 16.32 1.33
C GLN A 16 40.10 16.91 2.71
N LYS A 17 40.08 18.25 2.84
CA LYS A 17 39.65 18.94 4.07
C LYS A 17 38.21 18.63 4.46
N ILE A 18 37.29 18.49 3.50
CA ILE A 18 35.91 18.08 3.78
C ILE A 18 35.86 16.63 4.26
N ILE A 19 36.63 15.73 3.64
CA ILE A 19 36.70 14.32 4.03
C ILE A 19 37.27 14.16 5.44
N GLU A 20 38.32 14.89 5.80
CA GLU A 20 38.89 14.88 7.16
C GLU A 20 37.85 15.33 8.20
N ARG A 21 37.04 16.34 7.89
CA ARG A 21 35.92 16.76 8.75
C ARG A 21 34.85 15.67 8.88
N SER A 22 34.53 14.98 7.78
CA SER A 22 33.51 13.93 7.80
C SER A 22 33.84 12.78 8.76
N LEU A 23 35.11 12.46 8.97
CA LEU A 23 35.53 11.39 9.89
C LEU A 23 35.12 11.63 11.35
N GLN A 24 34.91 12.89 11.74
CA GLN A 24 34.52 13.27 13.10
C GLN A 24 33.00 13.40 13.27
N GLY A 25 32.24 13.42 12.17
CA GLY A 25 30.80 13.66 12.18
C GLY A 25 29.99 12.56 12.86
N GLY A 26 30.41 11.29 12.77
CA GLY A 26 29.60 10.16 13.19
C GLY A 26 29.20 10.15 14.68
N VAL A 27 30.02 10.73 15.57
CA VAL A 27 29.64 10.87 17.00
C VAL A 27 28.46 11.84 17.16
N GLY A 28 28.41 12.90 16.35
CA GLY A 28 27.30 13.86 16.28
C GLY A 28 26.00 13.18 15.86
N ALA A 29 26.03 12.38 14.79
CA ALA A 29 24.87 11.58 14.34
C ALA A 29 24.28 10.69 15.44
N VAL A 30 25.12 9.92 16.16
CA VAL A 30 24.64 9.04 17.22
C VAL A 30 24.03 9.83 18.38
N ARG A 31 24.68 10.95 18.78
CA ARG A 31 24.14 11.83 19.83
C ARG A 31 22.79 12.40 19.44
N ALA A 32 22.64 12.87 18.21
CA ALA A 32 21.39 13.41 17.70
C ALA A 32 20.29 12.34 17.63
N ALA A 33 20.63 11.10 17.22
CA ALA A 33 19.69 10.00 17.14
C ALA A 33 19.16 9.56 18.51
N LEU A 34 20.04 9.49 19.51
CA LEU A 34 19.72 9.01 20.86
C LEU A 34 19.33 10.15 21.82
N ASN A 35 19.14 11.38 21.31
CA ASN A 35 18.84 12.59 22.09
C ASN A 35 19.80 12.81 23.26
N LEU A 36 21.09 12.58 23.04
CA LEU A 36 22.13 12.77 24.04
C LEU A 36 22.65 14.22 24.02
N PRO A 37 22.98 14.80 25.18
CA PRO A 37 23.58 16.13 25.23
C PRO A 37 24.94 16.14 24.53
N GLU A 38 25.32 17.27 23.93
CA GLU A 38 26.61 17.42 23.22
C GLU A 38 27.82 17.17 24.12
N THR A 39 27.65 17.32 25.44
CA THR A 39 28.67 17.08 26.47
C THR A 39 28.84 15.60 26.85
N ALA A 40 28.03 14.68 26.31
CA ALA A 40 28.10 13.25 26.64
C ALA A 40 29.46 12.65 26.22
N LEU A 41 30.08 11.92 27.15
CA LEU A 41 31.34 11.20 26.94
C LEU A 41 31.16 10.11 25.87
N CYS A 42 32.18 9.89 25.04
CA CYS A 42 32.12 8.91 23.95
C CYS A 42 31.81 7.48 24.44
N GLU A 43 32.26 7.11 25.64
CA GLU A 43 31.96 5.79 26.24
C GLU A 43 30.47 5.61 26.55
N GLU A 44 29.78 6.67 27.02
CA GLU A 44 28.34 6.62 27.27
C GLU A 44 27.56 6.49 25.96
N VAL A 45 28.00 7.21 24.91
CA VAL A 45 27.41 7.12 23.58
C VAL A 45 27.60 5.72 23.00
N GLN A 46 28.78 5.12 23.19
CA GLN A 46 29.09 3.77 22.72
C GLN A 46 28.23 2.71 23.42
N GLY A 47 28.09 2.83 24.75
CA GLY A 47 27.22 1.94 25.54
C GLY A 47 25.77 1.98 25.05
N LYS A 48 25.21 3.18 24.84
CA LYS A 48 23.83 3.32 24.33
C LYS A 48 23.67 2.85 22.89
N TRP A 49 24.69 3.00 22.05
CA TRP A 49 24.66 2.44 20.70
C TRP A 49 24.72 0.91 20.73
N GLN A 50 25.51 0.32 21.62
CA GLN A 50 25.54 -1.12 21.87
C GLN A 50 24.18 -1.63 22.35
N ASP A 51 23.55 -0.94 23.30
CA ASP A 51 22.22 -1.28 23.79
C ASP A 51 21.19 -1.23 22.65
N ALA A 52 21.25 -0.20 21.79
CA ALA A 52 20.38 -0.08 20.62
C ALA A 52 20.57 -1.21 19.61
N HIS A 53 21.81 -1.65 19.37
CA HIS A 53 22.13 -2.75 18.45
C HIS A 53 21.69 -4.12 19.00
N LEU A 54 21.86 -4.36 20.30
CA LEU A 54 21.48 -5.63 20.94
C LEU A 54 19.98 -5.70 21.27
N CYS A 55 19.27 -4.57 21.22
CA CYS A 55 17.83 -4.52 21.45
C CYS A 55 17.06 -5.21 20.31
N LYS A 56 16.10 -6.06 20.68
CA LYS A 56 15.24 -6.79 19.72
C LYS A 56 14.37 -5.86 18.87
N ASP A 57 13.98 -4.72 19.40
CA ASP A 57 13.04 -3.81 18.73
C ASP A 57 13.67 -3.01 17.58
N GLN A 58 15.01 -2.98 17.44
CA GLN A 58 15.80 -2.30 16.39
C GLN A 58 15.45 -0.83 16.08
N ARG A 59 14.48 -0.21 16.78
CA ARG A 59 13.99 1.15 16.48
C ARG A 59 15.08 2.20 16.62
N ASP A 60 15.77 2.18 17.76
CA ASP A 60 16.85 3.12 18.05
C ASP A 60 18.03 2.91 17.10
N PHE A 61 18.31 1.66 16.72
CA PHE A 61 19.32 1.33 15.72
C PHE A 61 18.98 1.93 14.34
N ASN A 62 17.74 1.77 13.89
CA ASN A 62 17.28 2.36 12.63
C ASN A 62 17.31 3.90 12.66
N MET A 63 17.01 4.51 13.81
CA MET A 63 17.10 5.96 13.99
C MET A 63 18.55 6.46 13.91
N VAL A 64 19.49 5.70 14.49
CA VAL A 64 20.93 5.98 14.38
C VAL A 64 21.38 5.91 12.92
N ASP A 65 20.96 4.89 12.18
CA ASP A 65 21.26 4.77 10.74
C ASP A 65 20.72 5.95 9.93
N LEU A 66 19.48 6.37 10.17
CA LEU A 66 18.86 7.51 9.49
C LEU A 66 19.65 8.80 9.72
N LYS A 67 19.97 9.11 10.99
CA LYS A 67 20.72 10.33 11.32
C LYS A 67 22.15 10.31 10.79
N PHE A 68 22.80 9.15 10.79
CA PHE A 68 24.10 9.00 10.15
C PHE A 68 24.04 9.30 8.65
N LYS A 69 23.04 8.78 7.95
CA LYS A 69 22.85 9.04 6.52
C LYS A 69 22.60 10.51 6.24
N GLU A 70 21.74 11.17 7.02
CA GLU A 70 21.47 12.61 6.90
C GLU A 70 22.75 13.44 7.00
N GLU A 71 23.59 13.16 8.00
CA GLU A 71 24.83 13.90 8.22
C GLU A 71 25.85 13.65 7.10
N VAL A 72 26.05 12.38 6.73
CA VAL A 72 27.00 11.95 5.70
C VAL A 72 26.60 12.48 4.31
N ASN A 73 25.31 12.52 3.99
CA ASN A 73 24.81 13.12 2.76
C ASN A 73 25.08 14.62 2.67
N GLY A 74 25.13 15.32 3.81
CA GLY A 74 25.59 16.70 3.89
C GLY A 74 27.02 16.86 3.35
N TYR A 75 27.96 16.06 3.86
CA TYR A 75 29.35 16.08 3.40
C TYR A 75 29.51 15.66 1.93
N ASN A 76 28.75 14.65 1.48
CA ASN A 76 28.76 14.21 0.08
C ASN A 76 28.38 15.38 -0.86
N ASN A 77 27.31 16.10 -0.53
CA ASN A 77 26.85 17.26 -1.28
C ASN A 77 27.86 18.42 -1.28
N GLU A 78 28.55 18.66 -0.16
CA GLU A 78 29.63 19.66 -0.10
C GLU A 78 30.78 19.32 -1.04
N VAL A 79 31.27 18.07 -1.01
CA VAL A 79 32.36 17.64 -1.89
C VAL A 79 31.96 17.75 -3.36
N ASN A 80 30.74 17.31 -3.70
CA ASN A 80 30.24 17.39 -5.07
C ASN A 80 30.18 18.83 -5.59
N LYS A 81 29.76 19.80 -4.76
CA LYS A 81 29.74 21.23 -5.12
C LYS A 81 31.13 21.82 -5.36
N VAL A 82 32.13 21.36 -4.61
CA VAL A 82 33.52 21.84 -4.74
C VAL A 82 34.16 21.30 -6.02
N CYS A 83 33.99 20.01 -6.29
CA CYS A 83 34.64 19.34 -7.41
C CYS A 83 33.92 19.58 -8.75
N MET A 84 32.59 19.67 -8.76
CA MET A 84 31.78 19.71 -9.99
C MET A 84 30.88 20.97 -10.04
N PRO A 85 30.75 21.66 -11.19
CA PRO A 85 31.48 21.47 -12.44
C PRO A 85 32.80 22.25 -12.52
N HIS A 86 33.00 23.25 -11.65
CA HIS A 86 34.10 24.21 -11.77
C HIS A 86 35.47 23.67 -11.36
N GLY A 87 35.48 22.66 -10.48
CA GLY A 87 36.70 22.06 -9.95
C GLY A 87 37.35 21.02 -10.86
N LEU A 88 36.77 20.71 -12.03
CA LEU A 88 37.39 19.82 -13.00
C LEU A 88 38.54 20.49 -13.75
N HIS A 89 39.54 19.68 -14.12
CA HIS A 89 40.67 20.13 -14.92
C HIS A 89 40.22 20.58 -16.32
N ARG A 90 39.47 19.73 -17.03
CA ARG A 90 38.76 20.08 -18.27
C ARG A 90 37.30 20.38 -17.96
N ARG A 91 36.79 21.51 -18.46
CA ARG A 91 35.41 21.95 -18.25
C ARG A 91 34.57 21.70 -19.49
N PHE A 92 33.25 21.62 -19.33
CA PHE A 92 32.33 21.66 -20.47
C PHE A 92 32.56 22.96 -21.29
N PRO A 93 32.60 22.91 -22.63
CA PRO A 93 32.26 21.78 -23.52
C PRO A 93 33.43 20.85 -23.89
N GLU A 94 34.67 21.15 -23.50
CA GLU A 94 35.86 20.39 -23.89
C GLU A 94 35.99 19.03 -23.18
N ASN A 95 35.32 18.89 -22.02
CA ASN A 95 35.26 17.65 -21.27
C ASN A 95 34.27 16.67 -21.92
N ASN A 96 34.79 15.61 -22.55
CA ASN A 96 33.96 14.63 -23.26
C ASN A 96 33.05 13.82 -22.33
N LEU A 97 33.46 13.58 -21.08
CA LEU A 97 32.65 12.85 -20.11
C LEU A 97 31.44 13.69 -19.68
N GLN A 98 31.65 14.98 -19.40
CA GLN A 98 30.56 15.90 -19.11
C GLN A 98 29.67 16.12 -20.34
N LEU A 99 30.25 16.23 -21.53
CA LEU A 99 29.49 16.34 -22.78
C LEU A 99 28.59 15.11 -22.98
N MET A 100 29.10 13.90 -22.78
CA MET A 100 28.35 12.65 -22.89
C MET A 100 27.17 12.57 -21.91
N VAL A 101 27.35 13.08 -20.69
CA VAL A 101 26.30 13.10 -19.67
C VAL A 101 25.28 14.22 -19.90
N GLN A 102 25.73 15.44 -20.19
CA GLN A 102 24.85 16.60 -20.40
C GLN A 102 24.06 16.51 -21.71
N SER A 103 24.62 15.87 -22.74
CA SER A 103 23.89 15.56 -23.97
C SER A 103 22.88 14.41 -23.82
N GLY A 104 22.89 13.70 -22.69
CA GLY A 104 22.06 12.51 -22.49
C GLY A 104 22.52 11.28 -23.28
N ALA A 105 23.73 11.31 -23.87
CA ALA A 105 24.24 10.20 -24.68
C ALA A 105 24.49 8.94 -23.84
N LYS A 106 25.22 9.05 -22.73
CA LYS A 106 25.45 7.92 -21.81
C LYS A 106 25.90 8.39 -20.42
N GLY A 107 25.42 7.70 -19.40
CA GLY A 107 25.78 7.95 -18.00
C GLY A 107 25.01 9.12 -17.39
N SER A 108 25.20 9.30 -16.10
CA SER A 108 24.53 10.33 -15.30
C SER A 108 25.54 11.24 -14.61
N THR A 109 25.08 12.37 -14.07
CA THR A 109 25.92 13.25 -13.25
C THR A 109 26.46 12.50 -12.03
N VAL A 110 25.68 11.58 -11.46
CA VAL A 110 26.11 10.72 -10.34
C VAL A 110 27.32 9.88 -10.74
N ASN A 111 27.34 9.29 -11.95
CA ASN A 111 28.48 8.51 -12.42
C ASN A 111 29.75 9.37 -12.48
N THR A 112 29.65 10.61 -12.96
CA THR A 112 30.80 11.53 -13.00
C THR A 112 31.26 11.94 -11.60
N MET A 113 30.33 12.12 -10.67
CA MET A 113 30.64 12.40 -9.26
C MET A 113 31.37 11.22 -8.60
N GLN A 114 30.93 9.98 -8.84
CA GLN A 114 31.58 8.79 -8.28
C GLN A 114 32.99 8.56 -8.84
N ILE A 115 33.22 8.92 -10.11
CA ILE A 115 34.54 8.79 -10.74
C ILE A 115 35.52 9.85 -10.21
N SER A 116 35.10 11.12 -10.16
CA SER A 116 36.00 12.26 -9.88
C SER A 116 35.96 12.78 -8.44
N CYS A 117 34.84 12.62 -7.72
CA CYS A 117 34.59 13.17 -6.39
C CYS A 117 34.71 12.10 -5.31
N LEU A 118 33.67 11.31 -5.06
CA LEU A 118 33.67 10.19 -4.12
C LEU A 118 32.53 9.23 -4.45
N LEU A 119 32.61 7.97 -4.00
CA LEU A 119 31.50 7.02 -4.16
C LEU A 119 30.28 7.39 -3.29
N GLY A 120 30.51 7.80 -2.05
CA GLY A 120 29.45 8.18 -1.11
C GLY A 120 29.05 7.07 -0.14
N GLN A 121 27.88 7.23 0.48
CA GLN A 121 27.33 6.25 1.42
C GLN A 121 26.83 5.02 0.67
N ILE A 122 27.33 3.84 1.06
CA ILE A 122 26.81 2.57 0.57
C ILE A 122 25.60 2.17 1.42
N GLU A 123 24.53 1.75 0.76
CA GLU A 123 23.29 1.32 1.40
C GLU A 123 22.99 -0.12 1.00
N LEU A 124 22.48 -0.90 1.96
CA LEU A 124 21.98 -2.25 1.75
C LEU A 124 20.52 -2.30 2.24
N GLU A 125 19.58 -2.61 1.36
CA GLU A 125 18.13 -2.63 1.65
C GLU A 125 17.61 -1.33 2.31
N GLY A 126 18.20 -0.18 1.94
CA GLY A 126 17.85 1.12 2.54
C GLY A 126 18.41 1.34 3.94
N ARG A 127 19.28 0.46 4.45
CA ARG A 127 20.03 0.61 5.71
C ARG A 127 21.52 0.78 5.44
N ARG A 128 22.32 1.02 6.48
CA ARG A 128 23.78 0.96 6.38
C ARG A 128 24.26 -0.50 6.41
N PRO A 129 25.52 -0.79 6.04
CA PRO A 129 26.07 -2.13 6.19
C PRO A 129 25.84 -2.67 7.61
N PRO A 130 25.35 -3.92 7.73
CA PRO A 130 24.97 -4.47 9.03
C PRO A 130 26.19 -4.65 9.93
N LEU A 131 25.95 -4.55 11.25
CA LEU A 131 26.95 -4.90 12.25
C LEU A 131 26.87 -6.39 12.57
N MET A 132 28.04 -7.00 12.81
CA MET A 132 28.15 -8.34 13.38
C MET A 132 27.69 -8.34 14.84
N ALA A 133 27.39 -9.51 15.41
CA ALA A 133 27.05 -9.66 16.83
C ALA A 133 28.14 -9.09 17.79
N SER A 134 29.39 -9.01 17.33
CA SER A 134 30.50 -8.37 18.04
C SER A 134 30.47 -6.83 18.04
N GLY A 135 29.49 -6.20 17.37
CA GLY A 135 29.37 -4.76 17.18
C GLY A 135 30.30 -4.20 16.09
N LYS A 136 30.96 -5.06 15.32
CA LYS A 136 31.89 -4.67 14.25
C LYS A 136 31.22 -4.77 12.88
N SER A 137 31.47 -3.80 11.99
CA SER A 137 31.05 -3.90 10.59
C SER A 137 31.99 -4.78 9.77
N LEU A 138 33.30 -4.65 10.00
CA LEU A 138 34.35 -5.55 9.47
C LEU A 138 35.39 -5.88 10.54
N PRO A 139 36.12 -7.01 10.40
CA PRO A 139 37.15 -7.40 11.37
C PRO A 139 38.25 -6.35 11.60
N CYS A 140 38.50 -5.48 10.62
CA CYS A 140 39.50 -4.41 10.70
C CYS A 140 39.04 -3.18 11.51
N PHE A 141 37.75 -3.05 11.79
CA PHE A 141 37.21 -1.95 12.60
C PHE A 141 37.11 -2.34 14.08
N GLN A 142 37.15 -1.34 14.94
CA GLN A 142 36.87 -1.51 16.36
C GLN A 142 35.36 -1.72 16.58
N PRO A 143 34.95 -2.43 17.66
CA PRO A 143 33.54 -2.55 18.01
C PRO A 143 32.90 -1.18 18.20
N TYR A 144 31.77 -0.94 17.55
CA TYR A 144 31.03 0.33 17.63
C TYR A 144 31.91 1.56 17.28
N ASP A 145 32.71 1.43 16.22
CA ASP A 145 33.48 2.55 15.68
C ASP A 145 32.54 3.62 15.08
N PHE A 146 32.62 4.84 15.58
CA PHE A 146 31.82 5.99 15.13
C PHE A 146 32.24 6.55 13.77
N SER A 147 33.38 6.11 13.21
CA SER A 147 33.84 6.60 11.92
C SER A 147 32.80 6.29 10.82
N PRO A 148 32.40 7.25 9.97
CA PRO A 148 31.47 6.96 8.87
C PRO A 148 31.97 5.87 7.91
N SER A 149 33.30 5.71 7.79
CA SER A 149 33.92 4.64 7.02
C SER A 149 33.60 3.24 7.55
N SER A 150 33.43 3.07 8.87
CA SER A 150 32.99 1.79 9.45
C SER A 150 31.57 1.45 9.01
N GLY A 151 30.71 2.47 8.84
CA GLY A 151 29.32 2.36 8.42
C GLY A 151 29.11 2.43 6.91
N GLY A 152 30.13 2.16 6.09
CA GLY A 152 29.99 2.11 4.63
C GLY A 152 30.06 3.43 3.88
N PHE A 153 30.52 4.52 4.51
CA PHE A 153 30.80 5.76 3.78
C PHE A 153 32.15 5.68 3.06
N VAL A 154 32.10 5.58 1.73
CA VAL A 154 33.27 5.42 0.87
C VAL A 154 33.77 6.79 0.43
N THR A 155 34.91 7.17 1.00
CA THR A 155 35.60 8.44 0.71
C THR A 155 36.49 8.36 -0.54
N GLY A 156 36.86 7.14 -0.94
CA GLY A 156 37.56 6.88 -2.19
C GLY A 156 36.72 7.21 -3.42
N ARG A 157 37.40 7.33 -4.57
CA ARG A 157 36.83 7.57 -5.89
C ARG A 157 37.44 6.62 -6.91
N PHE A 158 36.75 6.31 -7.99
CA PHE A 158 37.28 5.36 -8.98
C PHE A 158 38.59 5.85 -9.63
N LEU A 159 38.80 7.16 -9.74
CA LEU A 159 40.05 7.74 -10.28
C LEU A 159 41.31 7.33 -9.49
N THR A 160 41.25 7.37 -8.16
CA THR A 160 42.42 7.11 -7.28
C THR A 160 42.41 5.73 -6.65
N GLY A 161 41.36 4.94 -6.91
CA GLY A 161 41.09 3.69 -6.22
C GLY A 161 40.37 3.88 -4.88
N ILE A 162 39.85 2.75 -4.38
CA ILE A 162 39.13 2.64 -3.12
C ILE A 162 39.90 1.74 -2.14
N LYS A 163 39.82 2.01 -0.84
CA LYS A 163 40.54 1.22 0.19
C LYS A 163 39.98 -0.20 0.28
N PRO A 164 40.73 -1.21 0.78
CA PRO A 164 40.23 -2.58 0.88
C PRO A 164 38.93 -2.74 1.70
N SER A 165 38.78 -2.00 2.81
CA SER A 165 37.55 -2.01 3.61
C SER A 165 36.36 -1.40 2.85
N GLU A 166 36.59 -0.28 2.17
CA GLU A 166 35.60 0.39 1.32
C GLU A 166 35.22 -0.47 0.10
N PHE A 167 36.19 -1.16 -0.49
CA PHE A 167 36.00 -2.09 -1.60
C PHE A 167 35.04 -3.21 -1.22
N PHE A 168 35.19 -3.79 -0.04
CA PHE A 168 34.30 -4.86 0.43
C PHE A 168 32.85 -4.39 0.57
N PHE A 169 32.61 -3.21 1.17
CA PHE A 169 31.27 -2.63 1.24
C PHE A 169 30.70 -2.33 -0.15
N HIS A 170 31.53 -1.82 -1.07
CA HIS A 170 31.11 -1.59 -2.45
C HIS A 170 30.70 -2.90 -3.15
N CYS A 171 31.42 -4.00 -2.91
CA CYS A 171 31.05 -5.32 -3.43
C CYS A 171 29.73 -5.83 -2.84
N MET A 172 29.43 -5.56 -1.56
CA MET A 172 28.14 -5.93 -0.96
C MET A 172 26.97 -5.31 -1.72
N ALA A 173 27.03 -3.99 -1.96
CA ALA A 173 25.98 -3.29 -2.69
C ALA A 173 25.90 -3.72 -4.16
N GLY A 174 27.04 -4.01 -4.80
CA GLY A 174 27.05 -4.60 -6.14
C GLY A 174 26.34 -5.96 -6.19
N ARG A 175 26.54 -6.81 -5.18
CA ARG A 175 25.92 -8.14 -5.10
C ARG A 175 24.42 -8.07 -4.85
N GLU A 176 23.96 -7.15 -4.00
CA GLU A 176 22.53 -6.90 -3.79
C GLU A 176 21.82 -6.59 -5.12
N GLY A 177 22.43 -5.73 -5.95
CA GLY A 177 22.03 -5.43 -7.34
C GLY A 177 21.72 -6.68 -8.17
N LEU A 178 22.65 -7.62 -8.15
CA LEU A 178 22.58 -8.85 -8.92
C LEU A 178 21.54 -9.82 -8.36
N VAL A 179 21.45 -9.94 -7.03
CA VAL A 179 20.47 -10.82 -6.36
C VAL A 179 19.05 -10.33 -6.61
N ASP A 180 18.80 -9.04 -6.48
CA ASP A 180 17.49 -8.45 -6.76
C ASP A 180 17.06 -8.67 -8.21
N THR A 181 18.00 -8.54 -9.14
CA THR A 181 17.76 -8.82 -10.56
C THR A 181 17.41 -10.29 -10.77
N ALA A 182 18.09 -11.22 -10.09
CA ALA A 182 17.81 -12.65 -10.20
C ALA A 182 16.44 -13.03 -9.61
N VAL A 183 16.07 -12.50 -8.44
CA VAL A 183 14.85 -12.92 -7.71
C VAL A 183 13.59 -12.17 -8.17
N LYS A 184 13.69 -10.87 -8.46
CA LYS A 184 12.50 -10.04 -8.69
C LYS A 184 12.01 -10.09 -10.15
N THR A 185 12.87 -10.43 -11.11
CA THR A 185 12.52 -10.46 -12.54
C THR A 185 11.46 -11.49 -12.88
N SER A 186 11.53 -12.69 -12.30
CA SER A 186 10.55 -13.78 -12.50
C SER A 186 9.13 -13.34 -12.12
N ARG A 187 8.98 -12.64 -10.99
CA ARG A 187 7.70 -12.16 -10.45
C ARG A 187 6.98 -11.17 -11.38
N SER A 188 7.72 -10.32 -12.09
CA SER A 188 7.12 -9.38 -13.06
C SER A 188 6.61 -10.10 -14.31
N GLY A 189 7.30 -11.16 -14.75
CA GLY A 189 6.90 -11.95 -15.92
C GLY A 189 5.57 -12.69 -15.69
N TYR A 190 5.40 -13.28 -14.51
CA TYR A 190 4.14 -13.94 -14.13
C TYR A 190 2.96 -12.96 -14.08
N LEU A 191 3.15 -11.81 -13.42
CA LEU A 191 2.15 -10.74 -13.37
C LEU A 191 1.71 -10.31 -14.78
N GLN A 192 2.67 -10.08 -15.68
CA GLN A 192 2.38 -9.70 -17.06
C GLN A 192 1.59 -10.78 -17.81
N ARG A 193 1.96 -12.06 -17.68
CA ARG A 193 1.22 -13.18 -18.29
C ARG A 193 -0.23 -13.22 -17.82
N CYS A 194 -0.47 -13.04 -16.52
CA CYS A 194 -1.80 -13.04 -15.95
C CYS A 194 -2.69 -11.94 -16.53
N ILE A 195 -2.18 -10.72 -16.60
CA ILE A 195 -2.91 -9.57 -17.16
C ILE A 195 -3.17 -9.79 -18.65
N ILE A 196 -2.16 -10.23 -19.42
CA ILE A 196 -2.30 -10.52 -20.86
C ILE A 196 -3.41 -11.54 -21.10
N LYS A 197 -3.43 -12.64 -20.34
CA LYS A 197 -4.39 -13.72 -20.53
C LYS A 197 -5.83 -13.33 -20.23
N HIS A 198 -6.04 -12.38 -19.32
CA HIS A 198 -7.37 -11.84 -19.04
C HIS A 198 -7.80 -10.82 -20.10
N LEU A 199 -6.89 -9.95 -20.55
CA LEU A 199 -7.21 -8.83 -21.44
C LEU A 199 -7.04 -9.15 -22.94
N GLU A 200 -6.55 -10.33 -23.32
CA GLU A 200 -6.30 -10.69 -24.73
C GLU A 200 -7.54 -10.63 -25.63
N GLY A 201 -8.74 -10.74 -25.06
CA GLY A 201 -10.00 -10.67 -25.79
C GLY A 201 -10.55 -9.25 -26.01
N LEU A 202 -9.97 -8.22 -25.37
CA LEU A 202 -10.49 -6.86 -25.42
C LEU A 202 -10.03 -6.12 -26.69
N VAL A 203 -11.01 -5.80 -27.54
CA VAL A 203 -10.80 -5.17 -28.84
C VAL A 203 -11.79 -4.03 -29.04
N VAL A 204 -11.35 -2.95 -29.68
CA VAL A 204 -12.24 -1.85 -30.10
C VAL A 204 -13.11 -2.31 -31.27
N GLN A 205 -14.42 -2.18 -31.14
CA GLN A 205 -15.36 -2.57 -32.20
C GLN A 205 -15.68 -1.39 -33.13
N TYR A 206 -16.35 -1.67 -34.26
CA TYR A 206 -16.74 -0.66 -35.25
C TYR A 206 -17.75 0.38 -34.72
N ASP A 207 -18.34 0.16 -33.55
CA ASP A 207 -19.15 1.15 -32.82
C ASP A 207 -18.33 1.97 -31.82
N LEU A 208 -16.99 1.83 -31.83
CA LEU A 208 -16.00 2.41 -30.92
C LEU A 208 -16.08 1.93 -29.47
N THR A 209 -16.95 0.97 -29.17
CA THR A 209 -17.01 0.32 -27.85
C THR A 209 -15.87 -0.68 -27.71
N VAL A 210 -15.33 -0.83 -26.50
CA VAL A 210 -14.36 -1.88 -26.19
C VAL A 210 -15.14 -3.10 -25.70
N ARG A 211 -14.96 -4.23 -26.38
CA ARG A 211 -15.67 -5.46 -26.07
C ARG A 211 -14.73 -6.64 -25.89
N ASP A 212 -15.14 -7.56 -25.04
CA ASP A 212 -14.50 -8.87 -24.95
C ASP A 212 -14.98 -9.78 -26.10
N SER A 213 -14.29 -10.91 -26.29
CA SER A 213 -14.50 -11.92 -27.32
C SER A 213 -15.90 -12.55 -27.34
N ASP A 214 -16.63 -12.46 -26.22
CA ASP A 214 -18.01 -12.91 -26.06
C ASP A 214 -19.06 -11.88 -26.52
N GLY A 215 -18.63 -10.63 -26.74
CA GLY A 215 -19.46 -9.49 -27.11
C GLY A 215 -19.89 -8.61 -25.93
N SER A 216 -19.47 -8.93 -24.70
CA SER A 216 -19.68 -8.11 -23.51
C SER A 216 -18.96 -6.77 -23.64
N VAL A 217 -19.67 -5.69 -23.30
CA VAL A 217 -19.12 -4.32 -23.38
C VAL A 217 -18.41 -4.00 -22.08
N VAL A 218 -17.12 -3.70 -22.15
CA VAL A 218 -16.30 -3.30 -20.99
C VAL A 218 -16.22 -1.78 -20.90
N GLN A 219 -15.98 -1.09 -22.02
CA GLN A 219 -16.00 0.38 -22.10
C GLN A 219 -16.87 0.84 -23.27
N PHE A 220 -17.59 1.95 -23.07
CA PHE A 220 -18.37 2.59 -24.14
C PHE A 220 -17.49 3.32 -25.17
N LEU A 221 -16.36 3.84 -24.72
CA LEU A 221 -15.36 4.47 -25.55
C LEU A 221 -13.99 4.21 -24.90
N TYR A 222 -13.00 3.83 -25.68
CA TYR A 222 -11.68 3.50 -25.16
C TYR A 222 -11.10 4.68 -24.36
N GLY A 223 -10.82 4.48 -23.07
CA GLY A 223 -10.22 5.52 -22.24
C GLY A 223 -11.09 6.78 -22.04
N GLU A 224 -12.42 6.65 -22.14
CA GLU A 224 -13.42 7.73 -22.08
C GLU A 224 -13.39 8.75 -23.24
N ASP A 225 -12.32 8.81 -24.04
CA ASP A 225 -12.15 9.78 -25.14
C ASP A 225 -11.95 9.16 -26.53
N GLY A 226 -11.68 7.86 -26.61
CA GLY A 226 -11.58 7.08 -27.85
C GLY A 226 -10.28 7.30 -28.61
N LEU A 227 -9.29 7.94 -27.99
CA LEU A 227 -8.02 8.28 -28.63
C LEU A 227 -7.00 7.16 -28.53
N ASP A 228 -6.22 7.03 -29.59
CA ASP A 228 -5.03 6.19 -29.63
C ASP A 228 -3.84 6.93 -29.00
N ILE A 229 -3.17 6.27 -28.06
CA ILE A 229 -2.15 6.86 -27.18
C ILE A 229 -0.95 7.42 -27.95
N PRO A 230 -0.27 6.68 -28.85
CA PRO A 230 0.79 7.22 -29.71
C PRO A 230 0.35 8.43 -30.54
N LYS A 231 -0.94 8.54 -30.91
CA LYS A 231 -1.46 9.66 -31.71
C LYS A 231 -1.82 10.90 -30.85
N THR A 232 -1.74 10.82 -29.52
CA THR A 232 -2.14 11.92 -28.60
C THR A 232 -1.06 12.94 -28.26
N GLN A 233 0.22 12.67 -28.54
CA GLN A 233 1.33 13.54 -28.11
C GLN A 233 1.20 14.99 -28.58
N PHE A 234 0.69 15.21 -29.81
CA PHE A 234 0.48 16.53 -30.39
C PHE A 234 -0.89 17.15 -30.07
N LEU A 235 -1.74 16.47 -29.30
CA LEU A 235 -3.03 17.01 -28.82
C LEU A 235 -2.90 17.76 -27.49
N GLN A 236 -1.69 17.80 -26.90
CA GLN A 236 -1.44 18.53 -25.67
C GLN A 236 -1.38 20.05 -25.94
N PRO A 237 -1.88 20.90 -25.02
CA PRO A 237 -1.88 22.36 -25.20
C PRO A 237 -0.51 22.97 -25.48
N GLU A 238 0.55 22.36 -24.94
CA GLU A 238 1.95 22.77 -25.15
C GLU A 238 2.42 22.62 -26.60
N GLN A 239 1.79 21.73 -27.37
CA GLN A 239 2.13 21.41 -28.75
C GLN A 239 1.23 22.14 -29.77
N PHE A 240 0.20 22.87 -29.33
CA PHE A 240 -0.64 23.65 -30.24
C PHE A 240 0.12 24.72 -31.04
N PRO A 241 1.11 25.44 -30.47
CA PRO A 241 1.98 26.33 -31.25
C PRO A 241 2.68 25.62 -32.40
N PHE A 242 3.17 24.39 -32.19
CA PHE A 242 3.81 23.61 -33.24
C PHE A 242 2.85 23.27 -34.39
N ILE A 243 1.59 22.98 -34.09
CA ILE A 243 0.55 22.74 -35.11
C ILE A 243 0.24 24.04 -35.87
N ALA A 244 0.14 25.17 -35.16
CA ALA A 244 -0.12 26.47 -35.76
C ALA A 244 1.01 26.92 -36.71
N ASP A 245 2.27 26.76 -36.28
CA ASP A 245 3.44 27.10 -37.09
C ASP A 245 3.56 26.23 -38.36
N ASN A 246 3.12 24.97 -38.28
CA ASN A 246 3.17 24.01 -39.40
C ASN A 246 1.82 23.83 -40.12
N TYR A 247 0.90 24.79 -39.95
CA TYR A 247 -0.49 24.67 -40.42
C TYR A 247 -0.60 24.26 -41.90
N GLU A 248 0.14 24.91 -42.81
CA GLU A 248 0.02 24.65 -44.25
C GLU A 248 0.40 23.21 -44.64
N VAL A 249 1.41 22.66 -43.97
CA VAL A 249 1.89 21.29 -44.22
C VAL A 249 0.87 20.29 -43.71
N ILE A 250 0.36 20.51 -42.49
CA ILE A 250 -0.60 19.62 -41.84
C ILE A 250 -1.97 19.67 -42.56
N GLN A 251 -2.41 20.86 -42.99
CA GLN A 251 -3.65 21.02 -43.76
C GLN A 251 -3.62 20.18 -45.05
N LYS A 252 -2.50 20.26 -45.80
CA LYS A 252 -2.32 19.51 -47.05
C LYS A 252 -2.23 18.00 -46.80
N ALA A 253 -1.42 17.59 -45.81
CA ALA A 253 -1.23 16.17 -45.50
C ALA A 253 -2.52 15.48 -45.03
N ASN A 254 -3.36 16.19 -44.27
CA ASN A 254 -4.58 15.62 -43.68
C ASN A 254 -5.84 15.85 -44.54
N HIS A 255 -5.72 16.50 -45.71
CA HIS A 255 -6.82 16.81 -46.62
C HIS A 255 -8.01 17.50 -45.92
N LEU A 256 -7.73 18.57 -45.16
CA LEU A 256 -8.74 19.25 -44.33
C LEU A 256 -9.98 19.68 -45.11
N ASP A 257 -9.80 20.25 -46.29
CA ASP A 257 -10.93 20.76 -47.10
C ASP A 257 -11.83 19.62 -47.63
N GLU A 258 -11.26 18.43 -47.90
CA GLU A 258 -12.04 17.25 -48.28
C GLU A 258 -12.81 16.66 -47.09
N ALA A 259 -12.20 16.67 -45.90
CA ALA A 259 -12.84 16.21 -44.67
C ALA A 259 -14.03 17.10 -44.30
N LEU A 260 -13.83 18.43 -44.29
CA LEU A 260 -14.90 19.39 -44.02
C LEU A 260 -16.05 19.31 -45.04
N ALA A 261 -15.77 18.97 -46.31
CA ALA A 261 -16.80 18.82 -47.33
C ALA A 261 -17.67 17.55 -47.15
N ARG A 262 -17.13 16.49 -46.52
CA ARG A 262 -17.83 15.21 -46.33
C ARG A 262 -18.53 15.07 -44.98
N MET A 263 -18.15 15.86 -43.98
CA MET A 263 -18.52 15.62 -42.59
C MET A 263 -19.52 16.64 -42.04
N GLU A 264 -20.45 16.17 -41.21
CA GLU A 264 -21.46 17.02 -40.57
C GLU A 264 -20.94 17.55 -39.23
N SER A 265 -20.87 18.89 -39.09
CA SER A 265 -20.33 19.58 -37.89
C SER A 265 -21.39 20.32 -37.06
N HIS A 266 -22.60 20.51 -37.61
CA HIS A 266 -23.60 21.38 -37.02
C HIS A 266 -24.16 20.83 -35.71
N GLN A 267 -24.38 19.52 -35.63
CA GLN A 267 -25.02 18.86 -34.48
C GLN A 267 -24.13 18.87 -33.23
N ALA A 268 -22.85 18.53 -33.37
CA ALA A 268 -21.87 18.59 -32.28
C ALA A 268 -21.71 20.03 -31.73
N ASN A 269 -21.60 21.02 -32.62
CA ASN A 269 -21.51 22.43 -32.25
C ASN A 269 -22.76 22.93 -31.51
N GLN A 270 -23.96 22.47 -31.88
CA GLN A 270 -25.19 22.78 -31.14
C GLN A 270 -25.19 22.19 -29.73
N GLN A 271 -24.69 20.96 -29.59
CA GLN A 271 -24.56 20.31 -28.27
C GLN A 271 -23.61 21.09 -27.36
N PHE A 272 -22.45 21.50 -27.85
CA PHE A 272 -21.53 22.36 -27.09
C PHE A 272 -22.12 23.71 -26.72
N LYS A 273 -22.93 24.33 -27.60
CA LYS A 273 -23.68 25.56 -27.25
C LYS A 273 -24.67 25.31 -26.13
N ALA A 274 -25.35 24.16 -26.12
CA ALA A 274 -26.26 23.77 -25.05
C ALA A 274 -25.51 23.55 -23.72
N ILE A 275 -24.36 22.87 -23.75
CA ILE A 275 -23.48 22.64 -22.58
C ILE A 275 -23.00 23.98 -22.01
N LYS A 276 -22.43 24.87 -22.85
CA LYS A 276 -21.95 26.20 -22.43
C LYS A 276 -23.09 27.05 -21.84
N LYS A 277 -24.28 27.01 -22.43
CA LYS A 277 -25.48 27.70 -21.91
C LYS A 277 -25.93 27.14 -20.56
N TRP A 278 -25.79 25.83 -20.36
CA TRP A 278 -26.11 25.19 -19.07
C TRP A 278 -25.07 25.58 -18.00
N GLN A 279 -23.78 25.51 -18.32
CA GLN A 279 -22.68 25.89 -17.43
C GLN A 279 -22.78 27.35 -16.97
N ALA A 280 -23.08 28.28 -17.90
CA ALA A 280 -23.27 29.69 -17.57
C ALA A 280 -24.45 29.95 -16.60
N ARG A 281 -25.47 29.08 -16.61
CA ARG A 281 -26.62 29.17 -15.70
C ARG A 281 -26.37 28.56 -14.32
N HIS A 282 -25.36 27.69 -14.18
CA HIS A 282 -25.13 26.87 -12.98
C HIS A 282 -23.69 26.99 -12.42
N GLN A 283 -22.98 28.08 -12.71
CA GLN A 283 -21.58 28.31 -12.30
C GLN A 283 -21.31 28.17 -10.79
N SER A 284 -22.32 28.35 -9.94
CA SER A 284 -22.20 28.29 -8.47
C SER A 284 -22.61 26.95 -7.84
N SER A 285 -23.18 26.01 -8.59
CA SER A 285 -23.65 24.71 -8.06
C SER A 285 -22.84 23.56 -8.66
N VAL A 286 -21.72 23.21 -8.03
CA VAL A 286 -20.93 22.00 -8.37
C VAL A 286 -21.69 20.72 -7.98
N GLN A 287 -22.68 20.82 -7.08
CA GLN A 287 -23.48 19.69 -6.65
C GLN A 287 -24.55 19.34 -7.69
N ARG A 288 -24.35 18.23 -8.40
CA ARG A 288 -25.39 17.62 -9.25
C ARG A 288 -26.54 17.16 -8.34
N GLU A 289 -27.62 17.94 -8.27
CA GLU A 289 -28.84 17.53 -7.59
C GLU A 289 -29.60 16.48 -8.41
N GLY A 290 -29.28 15.21 -8.18
CA GLY A 290 -29.98 14.09 -8.80
C GLY A 290 -31.44 13.97 -8.34
N GLY A 291 -32.27 13.29 -9.14
CA GLY A 291 -33.67 13.05 -8.78
C GLY A 291 -33.83 12.31 -7.44
N PHE A 292 -32.88 11.43 -7.10
CA PHE A 292 -32.83 10.78 -5.79
C PHE A 292 -32.50 11.76 -4.66
N LEU A 293 -31.57 12.70 -4.84
CA LEU A 293 -31.23 13.69 -3.81
C LEU A 293 -32.42 14.58 -3.48
N LEU A 294 -33.16 15.06 -4.49
CA LEU A 294 -34.38 15.83 -4.29
C LEU A 294 -35.48 15.03 -3.59
N PHE A 295 -35.59 13.73 -3.89
CA PHE A 295 -36.49 12.83 -3.19
C PHE A 295 -36.07 12.62 -1.73
N ALA A 296 -34.78 12.37 -1.51
CA ALA A 296 -34.20 12.15 -0.21
C ALA A 296 -34.36 13.40 0.65
N GLN A 297 -33.96 14.60 0.21
CA GLN A 297 -34.15 15.84 0.98
C GLN A 297 -35.60 16.06 1.41
N LYS A 298 -36.57 15.71 0.56
CA LYS A 298 -38.01 15.84 0.86
C LYS A 298 -38.54 14.79 1.84
N LYS A 299 -38.03 13.56 1.79
CA LYS A 299 -38.56 12.42 2.56
C LYS A 299 -37.74 12.11 3.81
N LEU A 300 -36.45 12.40 3.80
CA LEU A 300 -35.51 12.12 4.89
C LEU A 300 -35.90 12.84 6.18
N THR A 301 -36.39 14.08 6.13
CA THR A 301 -36.85 14.80 7.33
C THR A 301 -38.05 14.13 7.99
N GLY A 302 -39.01 13.64 7.19
CA GLY A 302 -40.17 12.91 7.69
C GLY A 302 -39.83 11.51 8.20
N VAL A 303 -38.93 10.80 7.51
CA VAL A 303 -38.49 9.46 7.92
C VAL A 303 -37.59 9.52 9.15
N LYS A 304 -36.65 10.47 9.24
CA LYS A 304 -35.82 10.69 10.44
C LYS A 304 -36.65 11.05 11.68
N ALA A 305 -37.81 11.70 11.50
CA ALA A 305 -38.73 11.98 12.60
C ALA A 305 -39.53 10.74 13.06
N GLN A 306 -39.67 9.72 12.21
CA GLN A 306 -40.41 8.48 12.49
C GLN A 306 -39.49 7.35 12.99
N THR A 307 -38.25 7.33 12.53
CA THR A 307 -37.27 6.28 12.84
C THR A 307 -36.28 6.81 13.89
N ALA A 308 -36.57 6.59 15.17
CA ALA A 308 -35.67 6.94 16.27
C ALA A 308 -34.58 5.87 16.45
N GLY A 309 -33.31 6.30 16.40
CA GLY A 309 -32.13 5.57 16.89
C GLY A 309 -31.99 4.11 16.50
N GLY A 310 -31.23 3.81 15.45
CA GLY A 310 -30.79 2.44 15.14
C GLY A 310 -29.33 2.41 14.68
N GLU A 311 -28.76 1.21 14.61
CA GLU A 311 -27.34 1.02 14.26
C GLU A 311 -27.02 1.55 12.86
N ILE A 312 -25.91 2.29 12.76
CA ILE A 312 -25.40 2.83 11.50
C ILE A 312 -24.76 1.68 10.73
N ARG A 313 -25.41 1.21 9.65
CA ARG A 313 -24.85 0.20 8.75
C ARG A 313 -24.12 0.88 7.59
N ASN A 314 -22.84 0.56 7.38
CA ASN A 314 -21.98 1.14 6.33
C ASN A 314 -21.98 2.69 6.30
N GLY A 315 -22.08 3.33 7.47
CA GLY A 315 -22.15 4.80 7.55
C GLY A 315 -23.50 5.43 7.23
N ARG A 316 -24.54 4.63 6.98
CA ARG A 316 -25.89 5.12 6.66
C ARG A 316 -26.83 4.91 7.83
N ASP A 317 -27.52 5.98 8.20
CA ASP A 317 -28.62 5.91 9.18
C ASP A 317 -29.71 4.94 8.67
N PRO A 318 -30.42 4.21 9.56
CA PRO A 318 -31.55 3.38 9.19
C PRO A 318 -32.62 4.15 8.38
N ALA A 319 -32.83 5.42 8.73
CA ALA A 319 -33.71 6.32 7.98
C ALA A 319 -33.25 6.52 6.52
N THR A 320 -31.94 6.59 6.28
CA THR A 320 -31.36 6.74 4.94
C THR A 320 -31.54 5.45 4.12
N LEU A 321 -31.37 4.29 4.74
CA LEU A 321 -31.62 2.99 4.09
C LEU A 321 -33.11 2.82 3.74
N GLN A 322 -34.00 3.23 4.63
CA GLN A 322 -35.44 3.20 4.38
C GLN A 322 -35.82 4.14 3.22
N VAL A 323 -35.26 5.35 3.16
CA VAL A 323 -35.46 6.26 2.01
C VAL A 323 -34.93 5.66 0.71
N LEU A 324 -33.83 4.92 0.76
CA LEU A 324 -33.24 4.25 -0.40
C LEU A 324 -34.14 3.11 -0.91
N GLN A 325 -34.66 2.27 -0.01
CA GLN A 325 -35.68 1.26 -0.34
C GLN A 325 -36.94 1.90 -0.92
N MET A 326 -37.47 2.94 -0.26
CA MET A 326 -38.62 3.69 -0.76
C MET A 326 -38.42 4.28 -2.15
N TRP A 327 -37.18 4.66 -2.51
CA TRP A 327 -36.86 5.11 -3.85
C TRP A 327 -36.90 3.97 -4.88
N TYR A 328 -36.38 2.80 -4.53
CA TYR A 328 -36.40 1.62 -5.40
C TYR A 328 -37.81 1.05 -5.59
N ASP A 329 -38.65 1.11 -4.55
CA ASP A 329 -40.05 0.67 -4.59
C ASP A 329 -40.98 1.70 -5.26
N LEU A 330 -40.50 2.91 -5.52
CA LEU A 330 -41.29 3.97 -6.14
C LEU A 330 -41.62 3.64 -7.60
N ASP A 331 -42.91 3.70 -7.96
CA ASP A 331 -43.35 3.55 -9.36
C ASP A 331 -42.54 4.45 -10.32
N GLU A 332 -42.19 3.94 -11.50
CA GLU A 332 -41.45 4.69 -12.52
C GLU A 332 -42.07 6.05 -12.84
N LYS A 333 -43.42 6.14 -12.87
CA LYS A 333 -44.13 7.39 -13.12
C LYS A 333 -43.85 8.44 -12.05
N LYS A 334 -43.73 8.04 -10.79
CA LYS A 334 -43.40 8.92 -9.66
C LYS A 334 -41.90 9.25 -9.67
N ARG A 335 -41.03 8.28 -9.97
CA ARG A 335 -39.58 8.48 -10.11
C ARG A 335 -39.26 9.51 -11.21
N ARG A 336 -39.92 9.39 -12.37
CA ARG A 336 -39.83 10.36 -13.49
C ARG A 336 -40.24 11.78 -13.09
N LYS A 337 -41.14 11.99 -12.12
CA LYS A 337 -41.49 13.35 -11.64
C LYS A 337 -40.31 14.03 -10.94
N TYR A 338 -39.53 13.28 -10.16
CA TYR A 338 -38.32 13.80 -9.51
C TYR A 338 -37.18 13.97 -10.51
N LEU A 339 -37.02 13.04 -11.45
CA LEU A 339 -36.03 13.16 -12.54
C LEU A 339 -36.30 14.36 -13.46
N LYS A 340 -37.57 14.69 -13.73
CA LYS A 340 -37.95 15.89 -14.50
C LYS A 340 -37.68 17.20 -13.75
N LYS A 341 -37.64 17.16 -12.41
CA LYS A 341 -37.35 18.32 -11.55
C LYS A 341 -35.86 18.55 -11.35
N ALA A 342 -35.05 17.49 -11.43
CA ALA A 342 -33.61 17.60 -11.46
C ALA A 342 -33.17 18.34 -12.73
N ALA A 343 -32.33 19.36 -12.60
CA ALA A 343 -31.79 20.09 -13.74
C ALA A 343 -30.95 19.13 -14.59
N LYS A 344 -31.43 18.77 -15.78
CA LYS A 344 -30.70 17.87 -16.68
C LYS A 344 -29.50 18.61 -17.26
N CYS A 345 -28.30 18.29 -16.79
CA CYS A 345 -27.07 18.62 -17.52
C CYS A 345 -27.17 17.95 -18.90
N PRO A 346 -26.92 18.66 -20.01
CA PRO A 346 -26.76 18.01 -21.30
C PRO A 346 -25.66 16.96 -21.21
N ASP A 347 -25.86 15.82 -21.87
CA ASP A 347 -24.85 14.76 -21.95
C ASP A 347 -23.62 15.25 -22.76
N PRO A 348 -22.41 14.77 -22.44
CA PRO A 348 -21.19 15.14 -23.19
C PRO A 348 -21.32 14.84 -24.69
N SER A 349 -20.64 15.62 -25.54
CA SER A 349 -20.72 15.43 -27.00
C SER A 349 -20.38 14.01 -27.42
N LEU A 350 -19.30 13.43 -26.86
CA LEU A 350 -18.85 12.06 -27.16
C LEU A 350 -19.87 10.97 -26.77
N GLY A 351 -20.74 11.23 -25.79
CA GLY A 351 -21.76 10.28 -25.36
C GLY A 351 -23.01 10.29 -26.25
N VAL A 352 -23.22 11.35 -27.03
CA VAL A 352 -24.39 11.51 -27.92
C VAL A 352 -24.01 11.30 -29.38
N TRP A 353 -22.87 11.86 -29.79
CA TRP A 353 -22.42 11.92 -31.17
C TRP A 353 -21.08 11.18 -31.31
N ARG A 354 -21.08 10.15 -32.16
CA ARG A 354 -19.86 9.38 -32.39
C ARG A 354 -18.79 10.24 -33.07
N PRO A 355 -17.55 10.26 -32.55
CA PRO A 355 -16.48 11.14 -33.03
C PRO A 355 -15.90 10.75 -34.39
N ASP A 356 -16.12 9.52 -34.86
CA ASP A 356 -15.69 9.07 -36.18
C ASP A 356 -16.54 9.64 -37.34
N THR A 357 -17.82 9.88 -37.07
CA THR A 357 -18.81 10.30 -38.08
C THR A 357 -19.13 11.79 -38.00
N HIS A 358 -19.26 12.33 -36.79
CA HIS A 358 -19.65 13.73 -36.56
C HIS A 358 -18.42 14.58 -36.30
N PHE A 359 -18.13 15.51 -37.20
CA PHE A 359 -17.00 16.42 -37.05
C PHE A 359 -17.22 17.34 -35.85
N ALA A 360 -16.12 17.70 -35.17
CA ALA A 360 -16.13 18.48 -33.93
C ALA A 360 -16.81 17.82 -32.73
N SER A 361 -17.13 16.51 -32.76
CA SER A 361 -17.46 15.77 -31.54
C SER A 361 -16.16 15.40 -30.82
N VAL A 362 -15.79 16.20 -29.83
CA VAL A 362 -14.53 16.08 -29.06
C VAL A 362 -14.82 16.04 -27.55
N SER A 363 -13.81 15.80 -26.73
CA SER A 363 -13.94 15.88 -25.27
C SER A 363 -14.16 17.33 -24.80
N GLU A 364 -14.87 17.51 -23.68
CA GLU A 364 -15.12 18.84 -23.13
C GLU A 364 -13.85 19.54 -22.65
N THR A 365 -12.89 18.75 -22.16
CA THR A 365 -11.56 19.24 -21.76
C THR A 365 -10.80 19.77 -22.96
N PHE A 366 -10.78 19.03 -24.07
CA PHE A 366 -10.10 19.44 -25.29
C PHE A 366 -10.77 20.66 -25.95
N GLU A 367 -12.10 20.72 -26.04
CA GLU A 367 -12.81 21.91 -26.54
C GLU A 367 -12.44 23.16 -25.73
N LYS A 368 -12.31 23.02 -24.41
CA LYS A 368 -11.91 24.12 -23.53
C LYS A 368 -10.46 24.55 -23.80
N GLU A 369 -9.53 23.60 -23.86
CA GLU A 369 -8.12 23.87 -24.14
C GLU A 369 -7.91 24.53 -25.51
N VAL A 370 -8.61 24.04 -26.54
CA VAL A 370 -8.59 24.65 -27.88
C VAL A 370 -9.18 26.05 -27.87
N ALA A 371 -10.32 26.26 -27.17
CA ALA A 371 -10.92 27.59 -27.07
C ALA A 371 -10.01 28.59 -26.33
N ASP A 372 -9.38 28.17 -25.23
CA ASP A 372 -8.44 28.99 -24.46
C ASP A 372 -7.21 29.33 -25.31
N TYR A 373 -6.69 28.39 -26.09
CA TYR A 373 -5.56 28.62 -27.00
C TYR A 373 -5.92 29.54 -28.15
N VAL A 374 -7.03 29.30 -28.84
CA VAL A 374 -7.49 30.15 -29.96
C VAL A 374 -7.73 31.59 -29.49
N SER A 375 -8.30 31.78 -28.29
CA SER A 375 -8.47 33.11 -27.71
C SER A 375 -7.14 33.81 -27.41
N LYS A 376 -6.13 33.08 -26.93
CA LYS A 376 -4.77 33.62 -26.72
C LYS A 376 -4.12 33.98 -28.06
N TRP A 377 -4.20 33.08 -29.03
CA TRP A 377 -3.67 33.27 -30.39
C TRP A 377 -4.26 34.52 -31.06
N GLU A 378 -5.58 34.71 -31.00
CA GLU A 378 -6.22 35.92 -31.53
C GLU A 378 -5.71 37.20 -30.84
N SER A 379 -5.48 37.16 -29.53
CA SER A 379 -4.97 38.30 -28.78
C SER A 379 -3.52 38.65 -29.14
N GLU A 380 -2.71 37.63 -29.45
CA GLU A 380 -1.29 37.76 -29.82
C GLU A 380 -1.14 38.16 -31.29
N SER A 381 -1.94 37.59 -32.19
CA SER A 381 -1.98 37.95 -33.60
C SER A 381 -2.44 39.40 -33.83
N ARG A 382 -3.32 39.93 -32.96
CA ARG A 382 -3.66 41.36 -32.93
C ARG A 382 -2.52 42.27 -32.44
N ARG A 383 -1.56 41.74 -31.70
CA ARG A 383 -0.41 42.49 -31.15
C ARG A 383 0.83 42.42 -32.06
N SER A 384 1.04 41.30 -32.74
CA SER A 384 2.17 41.07 -33.63
C SER A 384 1.73 41.15 -35.10
N CYS A 385 2.02 42.26 -35.76
CA CYS A 385 1.71 42.54 -37.17
C CYS A 385 2.46 41.64 -38.20
N VAL A 386 3.08 40.55 -37.75
CA VAL A 386 4.19 39.85 -38.44
C VAL A 386 3.83 38.43 -38.88
N HIS A 387 2.79 37.79 -38.30
CA HIS A 387 2.38 36.45 -38.73
C HIS A 387 1.28 36.52 -39.79
N PRO A 388 1.37 35.75 -40.90
CA PRO A 388 0.37 35.75 -41.95
C PRO A 388 -0.99 35.27 -41.41
N ALA A 389 -2.04 35.80 -42.04
CA ALA A 389 -3.45 35.75 -41.68
C ALA A 389 -4.07 34.33 -41.64
N LEU A 390 -3.75 33.53 -40.62
CA LEU A 390 -4.46 32.29 -40.34
C LEU A 390 -5.79 32.60 -39.60
N PRO A 391 -6.96 32.25 -40.17
CA PRO A 391 -8.23 32.41 -39.49
C PRO A 391 -8.29 31.50 -38.25
N ALA A 392 -8.68 32.06 -37.10
CA ALA A 392 -8.86 31.33 -35.85
C ALA A 392 -9.79 30.10 -36.00
N ASP A 393 -10.85 30.25 -36.78
CA ASP A 393 -11.80 29.16 -37.08
C ASP A 393 -11.14 28.00 -37.84
N ARG A 394 -10.25 28.32 -38.80
CA ARG A 394 -9.53 27.29 -39.57
C ARG A 394 -8.50 26.55 -38.72
N LEU A 395 -7.83 27.24 -37.80
CA LEU A 395 -6.92 26.62 -36.84
C LEU A 395 -7.68 25.68 -35.89
N LYS A 396 -8.87 26.11 -35.42
CA LYS A 396 -9.77 25.28 -34.62
C LYS A 396 -10.20 24.01 -35.39
N ASP A 397 -10.62 24.16 -36.64
CA ASP A 397 -11.00 23.03 -37.50
C ASP A 397 -9.83 22.06 -37.71
N LEU A 398 -8.61 22.56 -37.89
CA LEU A 398 -7.43 21.70 -38.02
C LEU A 398 -7.15 20.89 -36.75
N LEU A 399 -7.29 21.51 -35.57
CA LEU A 399 -7.12 20.82 -34.28
C LEU A 399 -8.18 19.74 -34.08
N PHE A 400 -9.42 19.98 -34.50
CA PHE A 400 -10.50 18.98 -34.45
C PHE A 400 -10.31 17.85 -35.45
N LEU A 401 -9.82 18.16 -36.65
CA LEU A 401 -9.42 17.12 -37.60
C LEU A 401 -8.30 16.27 -37.02
N LYS A 402 -7.31 16.89 -36.35
CA LYS A 402 -6.22 16.16 -35.72
C LYS A 402 -6.74 15.23 -34.62
N TRP A 403 -7.67 15.69 -33.77
CA TRP A 403 -8.36 14.84 -32.78
C TRP A 403 -9.02 13.62 -33.43
N GLN A 404 -9.82 13.85 -34.47
CA GLN A 404 -10.57 12.78 -35.14
C GLN A 404 -9.64 11.76 -35.83
N ARG A 405 -8.52 12.20 -36.40
CA ARG A 405 -7.49 11.33 -36.98
C ARG A 405 -6.67 10.59 -35.92
N SER A 406 -6.71 11.04 -34.67
CA SER A 406 -6.05 10.40 -33.53
C SER A 406 -6.95 9.39 -32.80
N LEU A 407 -8.16 9.11 -33.30
CA LEU A 407 -9.01 8.05 -32.77
C LEU A 407 -8.36 6.68 -32.92
N CYS A 408 -8.66 5.80 -31.97
CA CYS A 408 -8.31 4.39 -31.97
C CYS A 408 -9.04 3.64 -33.10
N ASP A 409 -8.31 2.81 -33.84
CA ASP A 409 -8.84 2.15 -35.02
C ASP A 409 -9.68 0.92 -34.61
N PRO A 410 -10.87 0.69 -35.17
CA PRO A 410 -11.63 -0.53 -34.91
C PRO A 410 -10.83 -1.78 -35.27
N GLY A 411 -10.81 -2.77 -34.37
CA GLY A 411 -10.00 -3.98 -34.45
C GLY A 411 -8.71 -3.91 -33.62
N GLU A 412 -8.38 -2.76 -33.05
CA GLU A 412 -7.19 -2.61 -32.21
C GLU A 412 -7.32 -3.36 -30.88
N ALA A 413 -6.29 -4.16 -30.56
CA ALA A 413 -6.23 -5.01 -29.37
C ALA A 413 -5.78 -4.21 -28.14
N VAL A 414 -6.62 -3.25 -27.73
CA VAL A 414 -6.35 -2.32 -26.62
C VAL A 414 -6.10 -3.03 -25.28
N GLY A 415 -6.68 -4.22 -25.07
CA GLY A 415 -6.42 -5.02 -23.86
C GLY A 415 -4.98 -5.51 -23.76
N LEU A 416 -4.41 -5.98 -24.88
CA LEU A 416 -3.01 -6.42 -24.93
C LEU A 416 -2.05 -5.24 -24.72
N LEU A 417 -2.35 -4.09 -25.34
CA LEU A 417 -1.56 -2.87 -25.17
C LEU A 417 -1.59 -2.37 -23.72
N ALA A 418 -2.76 -2.40 -23.08
CA ALA A 418 -2.88 -2.06 -21.66
C ALA A 418 -2.11 -3.04 -20.75
N ALA A 419 -2.21 -4.34 -21.05
CA ALA A 419 -1.48 -5.37 -20.30
C ALA A 419 0.04 -5.19 -20.40
N GLN A 420 0.56 -4.92 -21.59
CA GLN A 420 1.98 -4.68 -21.81
C GLN A 420 2.45 -3.37 -21.16
N SER A 421 1.64 -2.31 -21.25
CA SER A 421 1.96 -1.01 -20.66
C SER A 421 1.99 -1.00 -19.13
N ILE A 422 1.42 -2.02 -18.49
CA ILE A 422 1.54 -2.24 -17.04
C ILE A 422 2.66 -3.26 -16.76
N GLY A 423 2.71 -4.36 -17.51
CA GLY A 423 3.63 -5.47 -17.28
C GLY A 423 5.10 -5.15 -17.61
N GLU A 424 5.38 -4.50 -18.74
CA GLU A 424 6.75 -4.16 -19.14
C GLU A 424 7.38 -3.14 -18.18
N PRO A 425 6.74 -2.01 -17.82
CA PRO A 425 7.35 -1.09 -16.86
C PRO A 425 7.49 -1.67 -15.45
N SER A 426 6.69 -2.68 -15.09
CA SER A 426 6.89 -3.42 -13.84
C SER A 426 8.26 -4.10 -13.77
N THR A 427 8.84 -4.50 -14.91
CA THR A 427 10.23 -5.02 -14.97
C THR A 427 11.28 -3.94 -14.67
N GLN A 428 10.96 -2.66 -14.85
CA GLN A 428 11.85 -1.58 -14.45
C GLN A 428 11.77 -1.32 -12.95
N MET A 429 10.61 -1.56 -12.34
CA MET A 429 10.43 -1.39 -10.89
C MET A 429 11.22 -2.43 -10.08
N THR A 430 11.40 -3.65 -10.61
CA THR A 430 12.29 -4.65 -9.97
C THR A 430 13.71 -4.12 -9.88
N LEU A 431 14.20 -3.51 -10.97
CA LEU A 431 15.57 -3.03 -11.14
C LEU A 431 15.83 -1.67 -10.45
N ASN A 432 14.83 -0.78 -10.37
CA ASN A 432 15.00 0.56 -9.80
C ASN A 432 14.79 0.65 -8.28
N THR A 433 14.57 -0.47 -7.60
CA THR A 433 14.46 -0.51 -6.12
C THR A 433 15.68 0.16 -5.45
N PHE A 434 16.86 0.04 -6.04
CA PHE A 434 18.14 0.57 -5.53
C PHE A 434 18.19 2.09 -5.32
N HIS A 435 17.53 2.88 -6.18
CA HIS A 435 17.61 4.34 -6.08
C HIS A 435 16.61 4.94 -5.07
N PHE A 436 15.62 4.15 -4.64
CA PHE A 436 14.52 4.62 -3.78
C PHE A 436 14.46 3.90 -2.42
N ALA A 437 15.25 2.84 -2.20
CA ALA A 437 15.31 2.07 -0.95
C ALA A 437 15.61 2.92 0.31
N GLY A 438 16.21 4.11 0.16
CA GLY A 438 16.47 5.05 1.26
C GLY A 438 15.26 5.86 1.75
N ARG A 439 14.07 5.77 1.11
CA ARG A 439 12.84 6.45 1.55
C ARG A 439 11.84 5.48 2.22
N GLY A 440 12.31 4.64 3.14
CA GLY A 440 11.48 3.72 3.92
C GLY A 440 10.50 4.37 4.91
N GLU A 441 10.26 5.69 4.83
CA GLU A 441 9.47 6.43 5.82
C GLU A 441 7.95 6.22 5.72
N MET A 442 7.47 5.60 4.63
CA MET A 442 6.05 5.32 4.46
C MET A 442 5.84 3.81 4.42
N ASN A 443 5.27 3.26 5.50
CA ASN A 443 4.85 1.86 5.71
C ASN A 443 3.74 1.39 4.74
N VAL A 444 3.78 1.81 3.48
CA VAL A 444 2.91 1.33 2.42
C VAL A 444 3.68 0.20 1.74
N THR A 445 3.04 -0.93 1.48
CA THR A 445 3.59 -1.93 0.55
C THR A 445 3.89 -1.22 -0.77
N LEU A 446 5.17 -1.01 -1.11
CA LEU A 446 5.57 -0.31 -2.32
C LEU A 446 5.94 -1.30 -3.43
N GLY A 447 5.74 -0.88 -4.67
CA GLY A 447 6.21 -1.60 -5.85
C GLY A 447 5.35 -2.80 -6.25
N ILE A 448 6.02 -3.85 -6.74
CA ILE A 448 5.38 -5.05 -7.30
C ILE A 448 4.53 -5.83 -6.29
N PRO A 449 4.92 -5.99 -5.00
CA PRO A 449 4.07 -6.66 -4.02
C PRO A 449 2.68 -6.03 -3.91
N ARG A 450 2.59 -4.69 -3.96
CA ARG A 450 1.31 -3.98 -3.96
C ARG A 450 0.56 -4.12 -5.27
N LEU A 451 1.29 -4.09 -6.40
CA LEU A 451 0.67 -4.31 -7.71
C LEU A 451 0.06 -5.71 -7.82
N ARG A 452 0.71 -6.75 -7.25
CA ARG A 452 0.17 -8.12 -7.16
C ARG A 452 -1.04 -8.19 -6.22
N GLU A 453 -0.99 -7.52 -5.08
CA GLU A 453 -2.11 -7.47 -4.13
C GLU A 453 -3.36 -6.87 -4.78
N ILE A 454 -3.20 -5.80 -5.58
CA ILE A 454 -4.30 -5.17 -6.32
C ILE A 454 -4.73 -6.03 -7.51
N LEU A 455 -3.82 -6.50 -8.36
CA LEU A 455 -4.23 -7.11 -9.65
C LEU A 455 -4.51 -8.62 -9.55
N LEU A 456 -3.73 -9.37 -8.78
CA LEU A 456 -3.76 -10.85 -8.80
C LEU A 456 -4.54 -11.43 -7.60
N VAL A 457 -4.30 -10.91 -6.40
CA VAL A 457 -4.91 -11.47 -5.19
C VAL A 457 -6.30 -10.88 -4.98
N ALA A 458 -6.45 -9.56 -5.12
CA ALA A 458 -7.68 -8.83 -4.83
C ALA A 458 -8.29 -9.21 -3.47
N GLY A 459 -7.44 -9.43 -2.45
CA GLY A 459 -7.87 -9.88 -1.13
C GLY A 459 -8.62 -8.79 -0.36
N ALA A 460 -9.59 -9.18 0.46
CA ALA A 460 -10.30 -8.28 1.36
C ALA A 460 -9.42 -7.77 2.52
N SER A 461 -8.39 -8.53 2.89
CA SER A 461 -7.43 -8.15 3.93
C SER A 461 -6.09 -7.77 3.31
N ILE A 462 -5.85 -6.46 3.17
CA ILE A 462 -4.57 -5.95 2.69
C ILE A 462 -3.53 -5.89 3.80
N LYS A 463 -2.24 -6.05 3.46
CA LYS A 463 -1.13 -6.08 4.45
C LYS A 463 -0.96 -4.75 5.18
N THR A 464 -1.11 -3.63 4.46
CA THR A 464 -0.92 -2.28 5.01
C THR A 464 -2.16 -1.41 4.79
N PRO A 465 -3.25 -1.66 5.54
CA PRO A 465 -4.49 -0.90 5.40
C PRO A 465 -4.33 0.53 5.90
N THR A 466 -4.73 1.52 5.10
CA THR A 466 -4.64 2.94 5.44
C THR A 466 -5.86 3.73 4.96
N MET A 467 -6.24 4.72 5.76
CA MET A 467 -7.23 5.74 5.35
C MET A 467 -6.62 7.13 5.51
N SER A 468 -7.00 8.04 4.63
CA SER A 468 -6.61 9.45 4.70
C SER A 468 -7.81 10.36 4.54
N VAL A 469 -7.97 11.31 5.45
CA VAL A 469 -9.13 12.23 5.48
C VAL A 469 -8.68 13.65 5.77
N PRO A 470 -8.98 14.62 4.88
CA PRO A 470 -8.69 16.02 5.14
C PRO A 470 -9.49 16.55 6.32
N VAL A 471 -8.87 17.42 7.11
CA VAL A 471 -9.52 18.10 8.24
C VAL A 471 -10.19 19.38 7.73
N LEU A 472 -11.42 19.64 8.17
CA LEU A 472 -12.11 20.89 7.83
C LEU A 472 -11.30 22.11 8.29
N ASN A 473 -11.21 23.14 7.45
CA ASN A 473 -10.42 24.36 7.70
C ASN A 473 -11.06 25.33 8.72
N THR A 474 -11.66 24.79 9.79
CA THR A 474 -12.29 25.56 10.87
C THR A 474 -11.40 25.55 12.10
N LYS A 475 -11.20 26.69 12.77
CA LYS A 475 -10.39 26.79 14.01
C LYS A 475 -10.80 25.78 15.09
N LYS A 476 -12.08 25.42 15.16
CA LYS A 476 -12.61 24.39 16.08
C LYS A 476 -12.16 22.98 15.68
N ALA A 477 -12.21 22.65 14.39
CA ALA A 477 -11.80 21.35 13.86
C ALA A 477 -10.29 21.12 14.06
N LEU A 478 -9.44 22.12 13.78
CA LEU A 478 -7.99 22.03 13.97
C LEU A 478 -7.55 21.79 15.44
N LYS A 479 -8.33 22.28 16.41
CA LYS A 479 -8.09 21.98 17.84
C LYS A 479 -8.61 20.59 18.21
N LYS A 480 -9.83 20.25 17.77
CA LYS A 480 -10.46 18.95 18.07
C LYS A 480 -9.72 17.79 17.41
N VAL A 481 -9.11 17.96 16.24
CA VAL A 481 -8.44 16.87 15.53
C VAL A 481 -7.24 16.32 16.30
N LYS A 482 -6.53 17.17 17.05
CA LYS A 482 -5.45 16.70 17.94
C LYS A 482 -5.99 15.80 19.05
N GLN A 483 -7.19 16.09 19.56
CA GLN A 483 -7.86 15.21 20.53
C GLN A 483 -8.35 13.93 19.87
N LEU A 484 -8.91 14.03 18.66
CA LEU A 484 -9.37 12.89 17.87
C LEU A 484 -8.23 11.91 17.56
N LYS A 485 -7.05 12.43 17.16
CA LYS A 485 -5.84 11.62 16.96
C LYS A 485 -5.55 10.73 18.17
N LYS A 486 -5.60 11.30 19.39
CA LYS A 486 -5.34 10.56 20.63
C LYS A 486 -6.40 9.51 20.91
N GLN A 487 -7.66 9.80 20.59
CA GLN A 487 -8.79 8.89 20.80
C GLN A 487 -8.76 7.69 19.84
N LEU A 488 -8.35 7.91 18.59
CA LEU A 488 -8.29 6.85 17.57
C LEU A 488 -7.04 5.96 17.70
N THR A 489 -6.01 6.39 18.41
CA THR A 489 -4.76 5.62 18.55
C THR A 489 -4.93 4.50 19.56
N ARG A 490 -4.62 3.26 19.16
CA ARG A 490 -4.58 2.09 20.05
C ARG A 490 -3.50 2.25 21.11
N VAL A 491 -3.82 1.80 22.32
CA VAL A 491 -2.90 1.82 23.46
C VAL A 491 -2.79 0.43 24.05
N CYS A 492 -1.59 -0.15 23.96
CA CYS A 492 -1.27 -1.43 24.59
C CYS A 492 -0.70 -1.20 26.00
N LEU A 493 -0.85 -2.20 26.87
CA LEU A 493 -0.35 -2.13 28.24
C LEU A 493 1.17 -1.92 28.29
N ALA A 494 1.93 -2.58 27.40
CA ALA A 494 3.37 -2.42 27.31
C ALA A 494 3.83 -0.97 27.11
N GLU A 495 3.03 -0.12 26.45
CA GLU A 495 3.41 1.27 26.17
C GLU A 495 3.28 2.19 27.39
N VAL A 496 2.49 1.80 28.39
CA VAL A 496 2.25 2.60 29.63
C VAL A 496 2.91 1.99 30.86
N LEU A 497 3.59 0.85 30.69
CA LEU A 497 4.22 0.09 31.76
C LEU A 497 5.70 0.48 31.89
N GLN A 498 6.12 0.84 33.10
CA GLN A 498 7.52 1.18 33.39
C GLN A 498 8.32 -0.07 33.78
N LYS A 499 7.78 -0.87 34.70
CA LYS A 499 8.45 -2.05 35.25
C LYS A 499 7.44 -3.07 35.77
N VAL A 500 7.81 -4.35 35.71
CA VAL A 500 7.11 -5.43 36.41
C VAL A 500 8.10 -6.12 37.34
N GLU A 501 7.76 -6.22 38.61
CA GLU A 501 8.51 -6.98 39.61
C GLU A 501 7.74 -8.27 39.90
N LEU A 502 8.43 -9.40 39.73
CA LEU A 502 7.89 -10.73 39.93
C LEU A 502 8.66 -11.38 41.08
N GLU A 503 8.00 -11.55 42.22
CA GLU A 503 8.52 -12.29 43.36
C GLU A 503 7.82 -13.63 43.48
N GLU A 504 8.61 -14.71 43.52
CA GLU A 504 8.08 -16.05 43.64
C GLU A 504 8.55 -16.71 44.91
N SER A 505 7.61 -17.23 45.69
CA SER A 505 7.89 -17.94 46.92
C SER A 505 7.11 -19.24 47.00
N LEU A 506 7.73 -20.25 47.61
CA LEU A 506 7.11 -21.55 47.82
C LEU A 506 6.47 -21.57 49.21
N ARG A 507 5.15 -21.72 49.29
CA ARG A 507 4.46 -21.85 50.58
C ARG A 507 4.10 -23.31 50.84
N MET A 508 4.80 -23.93 51.78
CA MET A 508 4.52 -25.29 52.25
C MET A 508 3.84 -25.22 53.62
N ARG A 509 2.52 -25.43 53.70
CA ARG A 509 1.80 -25.49 54.99
C ARG A 509 1.55 -26.92 55.48
N CYS A 510 1.32 -27.90 54.58
CA CYS A 510 1.21 -29.34 54.89
C CYS A 510 1.65 -30.20 53.69
N ARG A 511 1.86 -31.51 53.88
CA ARG A 511 2.32 -32.47 52.84
C ARG A 511 1.41 -32.54 51.60
N GLN A 512 0.15 -32.08 51.70
CA GLN A 512 -0.87 -32.08 50.64
C GLN A 512 -1.21 -30.70 50.06
N ASN A 513 -0.89 -29.57 50.72
CA ASN A 513 -1.19 -28.21 50.24
C ASN A 513 0.10 -27.44 49.95
N ARG A 514 0.56 -27.62 48.72
CA ARG A 514 1.81 -27.10 48.18
C ARG A 514 1.48 -26.11 47.05
N HIS A 515 1.63 -24.81 47.32
CA HIS A 515 1.31 -23.74 46.37
C HIS A 515 2.53 -22.87 46.08
N ARG A 516 2.67 -22.43 44.83
CA ARG A 516 3.61 -21.38 44.44
C ARG A 516 2.90 -20.04 44.58
N LEU A 517 3.38 -19.20 45.48
CA LEU A 517 2.89 -17.84 45.66
C LEU A 517 3.70 -16.93 44.73
N CYS A 518 3.00 -16.34 43.77
CA CYS A 518 3.54 -15.44 42.78
C CYS A 518 3.01 -14.05 43.08
N LYS A 519 3.88 -13.15 43.53
CA LYS A 519 3.56 -11.77 43.84
C LYS A 519 4.06 -10.91 42.69
N VAL A 520 3.14 -10.26 41.98
CA VAL A 520 3.44 -9.48 40.78
C VAL A 520 3.07 -8.03 41.02
N ARG A 521 4.07 -7.14 40.97
CA ARG A 521 3.90 -5.70 41.11
C ARG A 521 4.13 -5.01 39.77
N PHE A 522 3.12 -4.31 39.29
CA PHE A 522 3.14 -3.50 38.08
C PHE A 522 3.37 -2.04 38.45
N GLN A 523 4.35 -1.41 37.83
CA GLN A 523 4.63 0.01 37.95
C GLN A 523 4.37 0.70 36.60
N PHE A 524 3.50 1.71 36.61
CA PHE A 524 3.09 2.46 35.43
C PHE A 524 3.88 3.76 35.28
N LEU A 525 3.98 4.23 34.04
CA LEU A 525 4.60 5.52 33.74
C LEU A 525 3.76 6.68 34.33
N PRO A 526 4.40 7.77 34.79
CA PRO A 526 3.70 9.00 35.13
C PRO A 526 2.91 9.56 33.94
N HIS A 527 1.71 10.10 34.21
CA HIS A 527 0.81 10.59 33.16
C HIS A 527 1.42 11.69 32.27
N GLU A 528 2.39 12.44 32.80
CA GLU A 528 3.07 13.52 32.07
C GLU A 528 3.79 13.05 30.80
N HIS A 529 4.30 11.83 30.79
CA HIS A 529 5.10 11.31 29.68
C HIS A 529 4.27 10.88 28.47
N TYR A 530 3.00 10.50 28.66
CA TYR A 530 2.15 9.99 27.57
C TYR A 530 0.86 10.78 27.32
N ARG A 531 0.53 11.79 28.16
CA ARG A 531 -0.67 12.64 27.99
C ARG A 531 -0.79 13.30 26.62
N GLU A 532 0.34 13.55 25.96
CA GLU A 532 0.38 14.26 24.68
C GLU A 532 0.00 13.35 23.51
N GLU A 533 0.28 12.06 23.59
CA GLU A 533 0.05 11.11 22.50
C GLU A 533 -1.14 10.17 22.75
N LYS A 534 -1.36 9.77 24.00
CA LYS A 534 -2.31 8.72 24.38
C LYS A 534 -3.49 9.31 25.15
N CYS A 535 -4.69 8.76 24.96
CA CYS A 535 -5.92 9.27 25.59
C CYS A 535 -6.23 8.68 26.97
N VAL A 536 -5.45 7.70 27.43
CA VAL A 536 -5.69 6.91 28.64
C VAL A 536 -5.30 7.68 29.90
N LYS A 537 -6.10 7.55 30.97
CA LYS A 537 -5.79 8.06 32.32
C LYS A 537 -5.34 6.93 33.27
N PRO A 538 -4.54 7.21 34.32
CA PRO A 538 -4.13 6.19 35.31
C PRO A 538 -5.29 5.35 35.87
N ARG A 539 -6.40 5.98 36.24
CA ARG A 539 -7.67 5.31 36.63
C ARG A 539 -8.13 4.23 35.66
N GLN A 540 -8.07 4.51 34.36
CA GLN A 540 -8.54 3.59 33.33
C GLN A 540 -7.58 2.41 33.18
N ILE A 541 -6.28 2.63 33.38
CA ILE A 541 -5.27 1.56 33.40
C ILE A 541 -5.55 0.61 34.56
N LEU A 542 -5.72 1.13 35.78
CA LEU A 542 -6.04 0.29 36.94
C LEU A 542 -7.35 -0.47 36.76
N HIS A 543 -8.40 0.19 36.27
CA HIS A 543 -9.67 -0.47 35.99
C HIS A 543 -9.53 -1.61 34.96
N PHE A 544 -8.73 -1.40 33.91
CA PHE A 544 -8.43 -2.45 32.93
C PHE A 544 -7.65 -3.63 33.55
N MET A 545 -6.70 -3.34 34.44
CA MET A 545 -5.93 -4.36 35.15
C MET A 545 -6.85 -5.26 35.99
N GLU A 546 -7.72 -4.62 36.79
CA GLU A 546 -8.66 -5.27 37.70
C GLU A 546 -9.72 -6.11 36.97
N THR A 547 -10.25 -5.62 35.85
CA THR A 547 -11.41 -6.24 35.18
C THR A 547 -11.05 -7.26 34.12
N ARG A 548 -10.01 -7.00 33.31
CA ARG A 548 -9.68 -7.79 32.11
C ARG A 548 -8.29 -8.43 32.20
N PHE A 549 -7.26 -7.67 32.55
CA PHE A 549 -5.88 -8.17 32.44
C PHE A 549 -5.61 -9.38 33.34
N PHE A 550 -6.02 -9.36 34.61
CA PHE A 550 -5.77 -10.50 35.51
C PHE A 550 -6.48 -11.77 35.04
N LYS A 551 -7.69 -11.66 34.46
CA LYS A 551 -8.40 -12.80 33.86
C LYS A 551 -7.62 -13.36 32.67
N MET A 552 -7.21 -12.50 31.73
CA MET A 552 -6.39 -12.90 30.59
C MET A 552 -5.06 -13.54 31.03
N PHE A 553 -4.44 -13.00 32.07
CA PHE A 553 -3.19 -13.53 32.61
C PHE A 553 -3.35 -14.93 33.19
N LEU A 554 -4.42 -15.17 33.96
CA LEU A 554 -4.71 -16.46 34.56
C LEU A 554 -5.12 -17.51 33.51
N GLU A 555 -5.90 -17.13 32.51
CA GLU A 555 -6.22 -17.99 31.37
C GLU A 555 -4.97 -18.38 30.57
N ALA A 556 -4.06 -17.42 30.33
CA ALA A 556 -2.81 -17.69 29.66
C ALA A 556 -1.89 -18.63 30.46
N ILE A 557 -1.86 -18.48 31.80
CA ILE A 557 -1.17 -19.42 32.70
C ILE A 557 -1.77 -20.82 32.55
N LYS A 558 -3.10 -20.96 32.61
CA LYS A 558 -3.81 -22.24 32.47
C LYS A 558 -3.56 -22.90 31.11
N LYS A 559 -3.56 -22.12 30.02
CA LYS A 559 -3.30 -22.61 28.66
C LYS A 559 -1.84 -23.07 28.52
N LYS A 560 -0.88 -22.32 29.06
CA LYS A 560 0.54 -22.70 29.09
C LYS A 560 0.78 -23.95 29.94
N SER A 561 0.14 -24.07 31.10
CA SER A 561 0.28 -25.25 31.95
C SER A 561 -0.24 -26.51 31.26
N ALA A 562 -1.44 -26.45 30.67
CA ALA A 562 -2.03 -27.57 29.94
C ALA A 562 -1.17 -28.01 28.73
N LYS A 563 -0.66 -27.05 27.94
CA LYS A 563 0.21 -27.33 26.79
C LYS A 563 1.54 -27.99 27.21
N MET A 564 2.07 -27.62 28.38
CA MET A 564 3.30 -28.21 28.90
C MET A 564 3.07 -29.63 29.44
N GLU A 565 1.94 -29.86 30.12
CA GLU A 565 1.53 -31.18 30.60
C GLU A 565 1.36 -32.17 29.44
N SER A 566 0.75 -31.74 28.33
CA SER A 566 0.63 -32.58 27.12
C SER A 566 1.99 -32.89 26.49
N PHE A 567 2.90 -31.92 26.42
CA PHE A 567 4.26 -32.14 25.90
C PHE A 567 5.02 -33.17 26.74
N THR A 568 4.91 -33.06 28.07
CA THR A 568 5.57 -33.98 29.01
C THR A 568 4.99 -35.39 28.91
N ALA A 569 3.68 -35.52 28.68
CA ALA A 569 3.02 -36.81 28.47
C ALA A 569 3.45 -37.49 27.14
N VAL A 570 3.68 -36.71 26.08
CA VAL A 570 4.16 -37.21 24.78
C VAL A 570 5.65 -37.60 24.86
N SER A 571 6.49 -36.78 25.49
CA SER A 571 7.91 -37.10 25.71
C SER A 571 8.11 -38.30 26.66
N ALA A 572 7.24 -38.48 27.66
CA ALA A 572 7.27 -39.66 28.52
C ALA A 572 6.82 -40.95 27.81
N ARG A 573 5.99 -40.85 26.76
CA ARG A 573 5.62 -41.99 25.89
C ARG A 573 6.71 -42.35 24.86
N LYS A 574 7.65 -41.44 24.58
CA LYS A 574 8.77 -41.65 23.64
C LYS A 574 10.04 -42.21 24.29
N ALA A 575 9.99 -42.55 25.58
CA ALA A 575 11.10 -43.19 26.29
C ALA A 575 10.95 -44.73 26.29
N THR A 576 10.86 -45.33 25.11
CA THR A 576 11.18 -46.76 24.89
C THR A 576 12.31 -46.83 23.88
N HIS A 577 13.32 -47.65 24.21
CA HIS A 577 14.70 -47.68 23.70
C HIS A 577 14.86 -48.10 22.21
N LYS A 578 14.01 -47.62 21.30
CA LYS A 578 14.06 -47.99 19.88
C LYS A 578 14.21 -46.82 18.89
N ASP A 579 14.14 -45.57 19.37
CA ASP A 579 14.13 -44.39 18.48
C ASP A 579 15.30 -43.41 18.74
N LEU A 580 16.40 -43.86 19.34
CA LEU A 580 17.55 -43.00 19.69
C LEU A 580 18.82 -43.22 18.84
N ASP A 581 18.78 -44.09 17.82
CA ASP A 581 19.95 -44.40 16.96
C ASP A 581 19.77 -43.88 15.52
N SER A 582 19.48 -42.60 15.33
CA SER A 582 19.50 -41.97 13.99
C SER A 582 20.43 -40.77 13.85
N ASP A 583 21.39 -40.62 14.77
CA ASP A 583 22.48 -39.65 14.60
C ASP A 583 23.84 -40.36 14.72
N GLN A 584 24.57 -40.35 13.59
CA GLN A 584 26.00 -40.64 13.40
C GLN A 584 26.43 -42.10 13.13
N ASP A 585 26.74 -42.31 11.84
CA ASP A 585 27.80 -43.13 11.26
C ASP A 585 27.80 -44.67 11.38
N LYS A 586 27.52 -45.35 10.25
CA LYS A 586 28.52 -46.23 9.55
C LYS A 586 28.01 -46.87 8.24
N VAL A 587 28.61 -46.42 7.12
CA VAL A 587 29.37 -47.19 6.10
C VAL A 587 28.87 -48.59 5.66
N GLN A 588 28.44 -48.65 4.38
CA GLN A 588 28.47 -49.75 3.38
C GLN A 588 27.83 -51.12 3.76
N ASN A 589 26.92 -51.74 2.99
CA ASN A 589 26.90 -51.89 1.53
C ASN A 589 25.53 -52.45 1.03
N HIS A 590 25.11 -51.99 -0.16
CA HIS A 590 24.15 -52.57 -1.13
C HIS A 590 22.60 -52.48 -0.93
N GLN A 591 22.08 -51.46 -1.64
CA GLN A 591 21.02 -51.48 -2.67
C GLN A 591 19.52 -51.28 -2.33
N GLU A 592 19.06 -50.12 -2.82
CA GLU A 592 17.75 -49.79 -3.40
C GLU A 592 16.58 -49.45 -2.48
N ALA A 593 16.63 -48.22 -1.95
CA ALA A 593 15.64 -47.15 -2.17
C ALA A 593 15.92 -46.04 -1.13
N ALA A 594 16.53 -44.93 -1.55
CA ALA A 594 16.77 -43.79 -0.68
C ALA A 594 16.25 -42.52 -1.34
N ALA A 595 15.36 -41.85 -0.61
CA ALA A 595 15.15 -40.43 -0.66
C ALA A 595 16.47 -39.74 -0.27
N GLU A 596 16.93 -38.83 -1.12
CA GLU A 596 17.91 -37.81 -0.75
C GLU A 596 17.16 -36.46 -0.83
N GLU A 597 16.56 -36.06 0.30
CA GLU A 597 16.40 -34.65 0.65
C GLU A 597 17.67 -34.25 1.42
N GLU A 598 18.78 -34.12 0.70
CA GLU A 598 19.85 -33.21 1.10
C GLU A 598 19.61 -31.91 0.35
N GLU A 599 19.46 -30.80 1.09
CA GLU A 599 19.58 -29.46 0.53
C GLU A 599 20.95 -29.33 -0.14
N ASN A 600 21.01 -29.63 -1.44
CA ASN A 600 22.14 -29.28 -2.27
C ASN A 600 22.19 -27.75 -2.36
N ILE A 601 23.05 -27.15 -1.55
CA ILE A 601 23.62 -25.83 -1.80
C ILE A 601 24.37 -25.96 -3.14
N VAL A 602 23.69 -25.65 -4.24
CA VAL A 602 24.32 -25.46 -5.53
C VAL A 602 25.13 -24.18 -5.44
N ASP A 603 26.45 -24.34 -5.29
CA ASP A 603 27.40 -23.30 -5.67
C ASP A 603 27.03 -22.84 -7.09
N ALA A 604 26.58 -21.60 -7.18
CA ALA A 604 26.40 -20.93 -8.45
C ALA A 604 27.79 -20.63 -9.03
N GLU A 605 28.42 -21.62 -9.65
CA GLU A 605 29.50 -21.33 -10.59
C GLU A 605 28.91 -20.48 -11.72
N ALA A 606 29.51 -19.30 -11.90
CA ALA A 606 29.19 -18.40 -12.99
C ALA A 606 29.69 -19.04 -14.29
N ASP A 607 28.83 -19.77 -14.99
CA ASP A 607 29.19 -20.35 -16.28
C ASP A 607 28.99 -19.33 -17.40
N GLU A 608 30.10 -18.70 -17.80
CA GLU A 608 30.26 -18.00 -19.07
C GLU A 608 30.30 -19.02 -20.21
N GLY A 609 29.17 -19.33 -20.86
CA GLY A 609 29.27 -20.17 -22.07
C GLY A 609 27.97 -20.69 -22.66
N ASP A 610 27.82 -20.41 -23.95
CA ASP A 610 26.84 -20.98 -24.88
C ASP A 610 27.08 -22.50 -25.04
N GLY A 611 26.17 -23.34 -24.55
CA GLY A 611 26.28 -24.79 -24.61
C GLY A 611 24.99 -25.51 -24.18
N ASP A 612 24.52 -26.38 -25.06
CA ASP A 612 23.27 -27.15 -25.05
C ASP A 612 22.88 -27.82 -23.70
N ALA A 613 21.68 -27.51 -23.18
CA ALA A 613 21.04 -28.27 -22.08
C ALA A 613 19.51 -27.98 -22.00
N THR A 614 18.71 -28.79 -22.68
CA THR A 614 17.24 -28.59 -22.82
C THR A 614 16.40 -29.18 -21.69
N GLU A 615 16.91 -30.15 -20.92
CA GLU A 615 16.12 -30.90 -19.93
C GLU A 615 16.22 -30.34 -18.50
N ALA A 616 17.41 -29.91 -18.07
CA ALA A 616 17.62 -29.22 -16.80
C ALA A 616 16.86 -27.88 -16.74
N LYS A 617 16.82 -27.12 -17.84
CA LYS A 617 15.99 -25.90 -17.98
C LYS A 617 14.49 -26.19 -17.84
N ARG A 618 14.04 -27.37 -18.26
CA ARG A 618 12.62 -27.75 -18.22
C ARG A 618 12.19 -28.12 -16.80
N ARG A 619 13.07 -28.80 -16.05
CA ARG A 619 12.88 -29.12 -14.63
C ARG A 619 12.94 -27.87 -13.75
N LYS A 620 13.89 -26.97 -14.01
CA LYS A 620 13.96 -25.63 -13.37
C LYS A 620 12.69 -24.81 -13.62
N LYS A 621 12.14 -24.85 -14.84
CA LYS A 621 10.84 -24.21 -15.15
C LYS A 621 9.67 -24.84 -14.40
N GLN A 622 9.66 -26.17 -14.22
CA GLN A 622 8.61 -26.84 -13.45
C GLN A 622 8.72 -26.56 -11.94
N GLU A 623 9.93 -26.48 -11.39
CA GLU A 623 10.15 -26.10 -9.99
C GLU A 623 9.82 -24.63 -9.74
N GLU A 624 10.13 -23.74 -10.69
CA GLU A 624 9.67 -22.34 -10.68
C GLU A 624 8.14 -22.26 -10.76
N GLU A 625 7.47 -23.10 -11.58
CA GLU A 625 6.00 -23.19 -11.65
C GLU A 625 5.35 -23.56 -10.29
N VAL A 626 5.96 -24.48 -9.53
CA VAL A 626 5.49 -24.90 -8.19
C VAL A 626 5.60 -23.78 -7.16
N ASP A 627 6.62 -22.92 -7.25
CA ASP A 627 6.79 -21.79 -6.33
C ASP A 627 5.68 -20.73 -6.51
N TYR A 628 5.17 -20.55 -7.75
CA TYR A 628 4.00 -19.70 -8.02
C TYR A 628 2.71 -20.27 -7.42
N GLU A 629 2.51 -21.60 -7.50
CA GLU A 629 1.34 -22.27 -6.89
C GLU A 629 1.33 -22.07 -5.36
N SER A 630 2.49 -22.15 -4.70
CA SER A 630 2.58 -22.00 -3.23
C SER A 630 2.27 -20.59 -2.71
N GLU A 631 2.51 -19.53 -3.51
CA GLU A 631 2.13 -18.16 -3.14
C GLU A 631 0.66 -17.85 -3.44
N GLU A 632 0.05 -18.51 -4.43
CA GLU A 632 -1.40 -18.45 -4.65
C GLU A 632 -2.14 -19.23 -3.55
N GLU A 633 -1.69 -20.43 -3.17
CA GLU A 633 -2.30 -21.24 -2.09
C GLU A 633 -2.35 -20.49 -0.75
N LYS A 634 -1.32 -19.70 -0.40
CA LYS A 634 -1.36 -18.82 0.80
C LYS A 634 -2.40 -17.69 0.67
N GLY A 635 -2.72 -17.26 -0.55
CA GLY A 635 -3.83 -16.37 -0.84
C GLY A 635 -5.18 -17.09 -0.79
N GLU A 636 -5.24 -18.34 -1.25
CA GLU A 636 -6.40 -19.22 -1.25
C GLU A 636 -6.84 -19.62 0.17
N GLU A 637 -5.91 -19.97 1.08
CA GLU A 637 -6.23 -20.24 2.50
C GLU A 637 -6.98 -19.05 3.15
N ASN A 638 -6.63 -17.82 2.79
CA ASN A 638 -7.31 -16.61 3.29
C ASN A 638 -8.66 -16.33 2.59
N MET A 639 -8.90 -16.91 1.41
CA MET A 639 -10.12 -16.69 0.61
C MET A 639 -11.18 -17.74 0.91
N ASP A 640 -10.81 -19.01 1.09
CA ASP A 640 -11.72 -20.10 1.46
C ASP A 640 -12.26 -19.92 2.89
N GLU A 641 -11.46 -19.42 3.83
CA GLU A 641 -11.95 -19.04 5.18
C GLU A 641 -13.06 -17.96 5.13
N ASN A 642 -13.12 -17.13 4.07
CA ASN A 642 -14.14 -16.09 3.92
C ASN A 642 -15.39 -16.55 3.15
N LEU A 643 -15.27 -17.58 2.29
CA LEU A 643 -16.39 -18.11 1.50
C LEU A 643 -17.20 -19.17 2.27
N GLU A 644 -16.56 -19.93 3.15
CA GLU A 644 -17.25 -20.91 4.01
C GLU A 644 -18.11 -20.26 5.13
N GLY A 645 -17.97 -18.94 5.35
CA GLY A 645 -18.73 -18.19 6.35
C GLY A 645 -20.18 -17.83 5.97
N GLU A 646 -20.61 -18.00 4.71
CA GLU A 646 -21.95 -17.57 4.25
C GLU A 646 -22.89 -18.71 3.83
N VAL A 647 -22.48 -19.99 3.91
CA VAL A 647 -23.38 -21.14 3.63
C VAL A 647 -23.17 -22.29 4.61
N ALA A 648 -23.43 -22.04 5.89
CA ALA A 648 -23.73 -23.11 6.85
C ALA A 648 -24.93 -22.69 7.68
N ASP A 649 -26.11 -23.14 7.24
CA ASP A 649 -27.34 -23.06 8.00
C ASP A 649 -27.17 -23.83 9.32
N SER A 650 -27.77 -23.26 10.35
CA SER A 650 -27.52 -23.54 11.76
C SER A 650 -28.06 -24.89 12.22
N GLU A 651 -27.18 -25.77 12.68
CA GLU A 651 -27.48 -26.74 13.74
C GLU A 651 -26.72 -26.33 15.01
N LYS A 652 -27.44 -25.62 15.89
CA LYS A 652 -26.99 -25.33 17.25
C LYS A 652 -27.15 -26.59 18.09
N GLU A 653 -26.05 -27.15 18.57
CA GLU A 653 -26.10 -28.02 19.75
C GLU A 653 -26.39 -27.15 21.00
N GLU A 654 -27.45 -27.53 21.71
CA GLU A 654 -27.92 -26.93 22.95
C GLU A 654 -27.04 -27.34 24.14
N GLU A 655 -26.62 -26.36 24.96
CA GLU A 655 -26.43 -26.54 26.39
C GLU A 655 -27.19 -25.41 27.15
N PRO A 656 -27.68 -25.67 28.38
CA PRO A 656 -28.93 -25.11 28.90
C PRO A 656 -28.83 -23.67 29.48
N PRO A 657 -29.99 -23.00 29.71
CA PRO A 657 -30.04 -21.56 29.92
C PRO A 657 -29.71 -21.15 31.37
N GLY A 658 -28.74 -20.24 31.50
CA GLY A 658 -28.57 -19.40 32.69
C GLY A 658 -29.46 -18.17 32.60
N GLU A 659 -30.27 -17.98 33.63
CA GLU A 659 -31.39 -17.04 33.72
C GLU A 659 -31.06 -15.57 33.42
N GLU A 660 -31.92 -14.95 32.61
CA GLU A 660 -32.01 -13.51 32.40
C GLU A 660 -32.55 -12.81 33.65
N GLN A 661 -31.88 -11.73 34.08
CA GLN A 661 -32.56 -10.62 34.76
C GLN A 661 -32.27 -9.30 34.05
N ASN A 662 -33.34 -8.83 33.40
CA ASN A 662 -33.73 -7.47 33.04
C ASN A 662 -32.79 -6.32 33.40
N GLY A 663 -32.46 -5.52 32.37
CA GLY A 663 -31.95 -4.16 32.52
C GLY A 663 -32.28 -3.31 31.30
N ALA A 664 -33.51 -2.80 31.25
CA ALA A 664 -33.88 -1.71 30.35
C ALA A 664 -33.52 -0.35 30.98
N ALA A 665 -32.95 0.52 30.15
CA ALA A 665 -32.91 1.99 30.23
C ALA A 665 -32.27 2.63 31.49
N ASP A 666 -31.15 3.33 31.29
CA ASP A 666 -31.15 4.80 31.44
C ASP A 666 -29.96 5.43 30.70
N GLU A 667 -30.26 6.30 29.73
CA GLU A 667 -29.32 7.28 29.21
C GLU A 667 -29.31 8.51 30.14
N SER A 668 -28.22 9.28 30.06
CA SER A 668 -28.05 10.64 30.58
C SER A 668 -27.54 10.79 32.02
N GLN A 669 -26.26 11.18 32.13
CA GLN A 669 -25.86 12.35 32.93
C GLN A 669 -24.39 12.72 32.66
N HIS A 670 -24.22 13.76 31.84
CA HIS A 670 -22.98 14.52 31.75
C HIS A 670 -23.14 15.76 32.65
N LEU A 671 -22.12 16.03 33.47
CA LEU A 671 -21.80 17.29 34.20
C LEU A 671 -22.67 17.66 35.42
N SER A 672 -22.06 17.57 36.62
CA SER A 672 -21.55 18.75 37.36
C SER A 672 -21.03 18.33 38.74
N PHE A 673 -19.75 18.58 39.06
CA PHE A 673 -19.41 19.02 40.42
C PHE A 673 -17.99 19.61 40.49
N VAL A 674 -17.92 20.93 40.61
CA VAL A 674 -16.82 21.63 41.28
C VAL A 674 -17.43 22.31 42.48
N SER A 675 -17.18 21.79 43.67
CA SER A 675 -16.81 22.54 44.88
C SER A 675 -17.06 21.65 46.10
N GLN A 676 -16.01 21.29 46.83
CA GLN A 676 -15.85 21.58 48.26
C GLN A 676 -14.72 20.70 48.81
N THR A 677 -13.66 21.41 49.19
CA THR A 677 -12.48 20.92 49.85
C THR A 677 -12.80 20.43 51.27
N LYS A 678 -12.06 19.39 51.71
CA LYS A 678 -11.97 18.85 53.08
C LYS A 678 -13.19 18.06 53.61
N ARG A 679 -13.59 16.97 52.94
CA ARG A 679 -14.38 15.89 53.58
C ARG A 679 -14.27 14.50 52.91
N GLU A 680 -13.15 14.15 52.28
CA GLU A 680 -13.06 12.96 51.41
C GLU A 680 -12.27 11.74 51.95
N ARG A 681 -11.57 11.83 53.10
CA ARG A 681 -10.72 10.71 53.56
C ARG A 681 -11.48 9.44 54.02
N GLY A 682 -12.76 9.55 54.39
CA GLY A 682 -13.57 8.40 54.84
C GLY A 682 -14.25 7.61 53.70
N HIS A 683 -14.62 8.27 52.61
CA HIS A 683 -15.31 7.63 51.47
C HIS A 683 -14.35 6.92 50.50
N LEU A 684 -13.10 7.38 50.39
CA LEU A 684 -12.06 6.75 49.57
C LEU A 684 -11.66 5.34 50.06
N ALA A 685 -11.66 5.10 51.37
CA ALA A 685 -11.30 3.80 51.95
C ALA A 685 -12.37 2.72 51.69
N GLN A 686 -13.65 3.04 51.84
CA GLN A 686 -14.75 2.12 51.52
C GLN A 686 -14.81 1.77 50.03
N SER A 687 -14.55 2.75 49.15
CA SER A 687 -14.47 2.48 47.71
C SER A 687 -13.25 1.64 47.32
N ALA A 688 -12.16 1.71 48.08
CA ALA A 688 -10.96 0.90 47.84
C ALA A 688 -11.15 -0.56 48.28
N GLU A 689 -11.76 -0.79 49.45
CA GLU A 689 -12.08 -2.14 49.93
C GLU A 689 -13.03 -2.88 48.98
N LEU A 690 -14.03 -2.19 48.41
CA LEU A 690 -14.94 -2.77 47.42
C LEU A 690 -14.20 -3.21 46.14
N ARG A 691 -13.21 -2.44 45.68
CA ARG A 691 -12.40 -2.80 44.50
C ARG A 691 -11.50 -4.00 44.79
N VAL A 692 -10.87 -4.04 45.96
CA VAL A 692 -10.03 -5.18 46.38
C VAL A 692 -10.88 -6.45 46.44
N ASN A 693 -12.04 -6.40 47.11
CA ASN A 693 -12.95 -7.55 47.19
C ASN A 693 -13.42 -7.99 45.80
N ALA A 694 -13.74 -7.07 44.89
CA ALA A 694 -14.13 -7.42 43.52
C ALA A 694 -13.03 -8.15 42.73
N VAL A 695 -11.75 -7.80 42.95
CA VAL A 695 -10.62 -8.51 42.32
C VAL A 695 -10.40 -9.88 42.97
N LEU A 696 -10.51 -9.99 44.29
CA LEU A 696 -10.42 -11.27 45.01
C LEU A 696 -11.52 -12.24 44.57
N ASP A 697 -12.75 -11.75 44.41
CA ASP A 697 -13.91 -12.54 43.97
C ASP A 697 -13.82 -12.92 42.48
N SER A 698 -12.97 -12.25 41.70
CA SER A 698 -12.87 -12.49 40.26
C SER A 698 -12.30 -13.86 39.91
N HIS A 699 -11.38 -14.38 40.72
CA HIS A 699 -10.79 -15.69 40.50
C HIS A 699 -10.20 -16.31 41.78
N PRO A 700 -10.47 -17.60 42.08
CA PRO A 700 -10.03 -18.24 43.32
C PRO A 700 -8.51 -18.36 43.50
N SER A 701 -7.73 -18.19 42.42
CA SER A 701 -6.26 -18.21 42.49
C SER A 701 -5.66 -16.88 42.98
N ILE A 702 -6.46 -15.80 43.11
CA ILE A 702 -6.00 -14.50 43.61
C ILE A 702 -6.16 -14.50 45.14
N GLN A 703 -5.06 -14.33 45.88
CA GLN A 703 -5.06 -14.30 47.35
C GLN A 703 -5.11 -12.88 47.92
N ASP A 704 -4.44 -11.93 47.27
CA ASP A 704 -4.32 -10.56 47.75
C ASP A 704 -4.18 -9.59 46.58
N TYR A 705 -4.70 -8.37 46.75
CA TYR A 705 -4.60 -7.29 45.78
C TYR A 705 -4.42 -5.95 46.50
N SER A 706 -3.39 -5.21 46.12
CA SER A 706 -3.14 -3.86 46.61
C SER A 706 -2.84 -2.91 45.45
N PHE A 707 -3.24 -1.64 45.58
CA PHE A 707 -3.04 -0.64 44.55
C PHE A 707 -2.77 0.73 45.16
N ASP A 708 -2.15 1.60 44.36
CA ASP A 708 -1.86 2.97 44.75
C ASP A 708 -3.15 3.82 44.81
N THR A 709 -3.55 4.23 46.01
CA THR A 709 -4.74 5.06 46.24
C THR A 709 -4.47 6.56 46.08
N GLU A 710 -3.20 6.99 46.09
CA GLU A 710 -2.83 8.40 46.02
C GLU A 710 -2.47 8.83 44.60
N ASN A 711 -1.54 8.13 43.95
CA ASN A 711 -1.02 8.50 42.62
C ASN A 711 -1.46 7.56 41.51
N GLU A 712 -2.07 6.40 41.84
CA GLU A 712 -2.53 5.39 40.88
C GLU A 712 -1.42 4.86 39.96
N LEU A 713 -0.16 4.88 40.42
CA LEU A 713 1.02 4.54 39.62
C LEU A 713 1.47 3.09 39.72
N TRP A 714 0.89 2.31 40.64
CA TRP A 714 1.23 0.90 40.78
C TRP A 714 0.06 0.06 41.25
N CYS A 715 0.08 -1.23 40.90
CA CYS A 715 -0.79 -2.25 41.46
C CYS A 715 -0.03 -3.55 41.68
N GLU A 716 -0.42 -4.31 42.68
CA GLU A 716 0.25 -5.52 43.12
C GLU A 716 -0.78 -6.62 43.35
N VAL A 717 -0.55 -7.79 42.75
CA VAL A 717 -1.44 -8.96 42.87
C VAL A 717 -0.65 -10.16 43.38
N SER A 718 -1.22 -10.88 44.33
CA SER A 718 -0.66 -12.13 44.83
C SER A 718 -1.49 -13.31 44.34
N LEU A 719 -0.87 -14.19 43.57
CA LEU A 719 -1.48 -15.35 42.96
C LEU A 719 -0.98 -16.63 43.65
N ALA A 720 -1.88 -17.53 44.00
CA ALA A 720 -1.57 -18.87 44.47
C ALA A 720 -1.81 -19.89 43.38
N LEU A 721 -0.71 -20.31 42.74
CA LEU A 721 -0.74 -21.29 41.68
C LEU A 721 -0.45 -22.70 42.24
N PRO A 722 -1.12 -23.75 41.75
CA PRO A 722 -0.78 -25.12 42.09
C PRO A 722 0.64 -25.47 41.62
N LEU A 723 1.34 -26.31 42.37
CA LEU A 723 2.69 -26.75 41.98
C LEU A 723 2.61 -27.73 40.81
N LEU A 724 2.91 -27.22 39.62
CA LEU A 724 3.09 -27.99 38.40
C LEU A 724 4.45 -28.71 38.42
N LYS A 725 4.53 -29.89 37.78
CA LYS A 725 5.79 -30.66 37.66
C LYS A 725 6.83 -29.96 36.79
N VAL A 726 6.40 -29.06 35.90
CA VAL A 726 7.27 -28.33 34.97
C VAL A 726 7.23 -26.85 35.29
N TYR A 727 8.42 -26.26 35.46
CA TYR A 727 8.59 -24.82 35.63
C TYR A 727 8.45 -24.14 34.26
N PHE A 728 7.67 -23.07 34.19
CA PHE A 728 7.63 -22.19 33.02
C PHE A 728 7.87 -20.76 33.47
N ASP A 729 8.53 -19.98 32.62
CA ASP A 729 8.86 -18.59 32.91
C ASP A 729 7.61 -17.69 32.81
N LEU A 730 7.13 -17.22 33.96
CA LEU A 730 6.01 -16.28 34.05
C LEU A 730 6.40 -14.89 33.51
N GLY A 731 7.68 -14.52 33.55
CA GLY A 731 8.18 -13.22 33.06
C GLY A 731 7.98 -13.07 31.55
N SER A 732 8.47 -14.03 30.77
CA SER A 732 8.25 -14.05 29.31
C SER A 732 6.77 -14.08 28.92
N LEU A 733 5.94 -14.79 29.70
CA LEU A 733 4.49 -14.82 29.49
C LEU A 733 3.88 -13.42 29.73
N LEU A 734 4.19 -12.79 30.86
CA LEU A 734 3.76 -11.43 31.19
C LEU A 734 4.19 -10.41 30.14
N GLN A 735 5.42 -10.51 29.63
CA GLN A 735 5.90 -9.62 28.57
C GLN A 735 5.06 -9.78 27.29
N SER A 736 4.86 -11.02 26.82
CA SER A 736 4.03 -11.29 25.63
C SER A 736 2.57 -10.83 25.81
N LEU A 737 2.02 -10.99 27.03
CA LEU A 737 0.69 -10.54 27.37
C LEU A 737 0.60 -9.02 27.44
N ALA A 738 1.60 -8.33 27.97
CA ALA A 738 1.61 -6.87 28.03
C ALA A 738 1.62 -6.23 26.63
N HIS A 739 2.30 -6.84 25.65
CA HIS A 739 2.31 -6.36 24.26
C HIS A 739 0.98 -6.59 23.53
N SER A 740 0.28 -7.69 23.86
CA SER A 740 -1.01 -8.03 23.25
C SER A 740 -2.22 -7.42 23.98
N ALA A 741 -2.09 -7.12 25.28
CA ALA A 741 -3.16 -6.56 26.10
C ALA A 741 -3.45 -5.10 25.71
N VAL A 742 -4.68 -4.86 25.25
CA VAL A 742 -5.12 -3.56 24.77
C VAL A 742 -5.99 -2.87 25.81
N ILE A 743 -5.55 -1.69 26.26
CA ILE A 743 -6.29 -0.88 27.23
C ILE A 743 -7.41 -0.13 26.52
N HIS A 744 -7.08 0.49 25.38
CA HIS A 744 -8.00 1.28 24.58
C HIS A 744 -7.72 1.00 23.10
N GLU A 745 -8.75 0.63 22.37
CA GLU A 745 -8.72 0.55 20.91
C GLU A 745 -10.05 0.98 20.32
N VAL A 746 -9.93 1.59 19.14
CA VAL A 746 -11.03 1.67 18.20
C VAL A 746 -10.87 0.48 17.27
N LYS A 747 -11.89 -0.38 17.19
CA LYS A 747 -11.85 -1.58 16.35
C LYS A 747 -11.41 -1.23 14.93
N GLY A 748 -10.45 -1.97 14.39
CA GLY A 748 -9.97 -1.78 13.01
C GLY A 748 -9.00 -0.62 12.81
N ILE A 749 -8.65 0.18 13.83
CA ILE A 749 -7.62 1.23 13.74
C ILE A 749 -6.51 0.96 14.75
N SER A 750 -5.27 0.84 14.27
CA SER A 750 -4.08 0.67 15.12
C SER A 750 -3.49 2.00 15.53
N ARG A 751 -3.21 2.89 14.56
CA ARG A 751 -2.50 4.15 14.80
C ARG A 751 -3.11 5.28 14.01
N CYS A 752 -3.01 6.50 14.54
CA CYS A 752 -3.44 7.70 13.86
C CYS A 752 -2.33 8.76 13.82
N LEU A 753 -2.06 9.29 12.63
CA LEU A 753 -1.03 10.28 12.33
C LEU A 753 -1.68 11.56 11.76
N LEU A 754 -1.05 12.70 12.01
CA LEU A 754 -1.48 14.00 11.48
C LEU A 754 -0.34 14.55 10.64
N ASN A 755 -0.56 14.64 9.33
CA ASN A 755 0.42 15.13 8.37
C ASN A 755 -0.02 16.50 7.82
N GLU A 756 0.94 17.36 7.47
CA GLU A 756 0.67 18.59 6.72
C GLU A 756 0.69 18.26 5.22
N GLY A 757 -0.43 18.47 4.54
CA GLY A 757 -0.56 18.32 3.10
C GLY A 757 -0.73 19.66 2.38
N THR A 758 -0.53 19.65 1.06
CA THR A 758 -0.79 20.80 0.19
C THR A 758 -2.18 20.65 -0.43
N ALA A 759 -3.08 21.60 -0.15
CA ALA A 759 -4.39 21.65 -0.78
C ALA A 759 -4.25 21.95 -2.30
N PRO A 760 -5.23 21.55 -3.13
CA PRO A 760 -5.22 21.85 -4.57
C PRO A 760 -5.21 23.35 -4.91
N HIS A 761 -5.51 24.23 -3.94
CA HIS A 761 -5.42 25.69 -4.07
C HIS A 761 -4.13 26.29 -3.48
N GLY A 762 -3.13 25.48 -3.15
CA GLY A 762 -1.83 25.92 -2.63
C GLY A 762 -1.80 26.27 -1.13
N GLY A 763 -2.89 26.04 -0.39
CA GLY A 763 -2.94 26.23 1.06
C GLY A 763 -2.45 25.01 1.85
N LYS A 764 -1.91 25.21 3.05
CA LYS A 764 -1.59 24.10 3.98
C LYS A 764 -2.90 23.51 4.54
N GLU A 765 -3.12 22.22 4.33
CA GLU A 765 -4.26 21.46 4.83
C GLU A 765 -3.77 20.35 5.76
N LEU A 766 -4.43 20.13 6.90
CA LEU A 766 -4.09 19.01 7.78
C LEU A 766 -4.78 17.74 7.26
N LEU A 767 -4.01 16.66 7.12
CA LEU A 767 -4.48 15.36 6.67
C LEU A 767 -4.36 14.36 7.83
N LEU A 768 -5.50 13.77 8.20
CA LEU A 768 -5.54 12.70 9.19
C LEU A 768 -5.28 11.38 8.47
N HIS A 769 -4.21 10.67 8.84
CA HIS A 769 -3.91 9.33 8.37
C HIS A 769 -4.19 8.32 9.47
N THR A 770 -4.84 7.21 9.13
CA THR A 770 -5.02 6.09 10.04
C THR A 770 -4.38 4.84 9.45
N GLU A 771 -3.67 4.10 10.30
CA GLU A 771 -3.27 2.72 10.04
C GLU A 771 -4.44 1.83 10.49
N GLY A 772 -4.96 1.03 9.56
CA GLY A 772 -6.22 0.30 9.73
C GLY A 772 -7.42 1.01 9.11
N ILE A 773 -8.50 0.24 8.89
CA ILE A 773 -9.73 0.64 8.22
C ILE A 773 -10.92 0.51 9.17
N ASN A 774 -11.59 1.63 9.41
CA ASN A 774 -12.91 1.67 10.03
C ASN A 774 -13.64 2.94 9.58
N LEU A 775 -14.31 2.84 8.44
CA LEU A 775 -15.08 3.94 7.86
C LEU A 775 -16.28 4.33 8.74
N ALA A 776 -16.92 3.34 9.40
CA ALA A 776 -18.11 3.58 10.21
C ALA A 776 -17.82 4.50 11.42
N GLU A 777 -16.66 4.34 12.05
CA GLU A 777 -16.25 5.21 13.15
C GLU A 777 -15.89 6.61 12.65
N LEU A 778 -15.16 6.73 11.53
CA LEU A 778 -14.80 8.03 10.96
C LEU A 778 -16.03 8.88 10.58
N PHE A 779 -17.11 8.25 10.12
CA PHE A 779 -18.35 8.95 9.78
C PHE A 779 -19.01 9.67 10.97
N ARG A 780 -18.72 9.26 12.20
CA ARG A 780 -19.21 9.95 13.41
C ARG A 780 -18.62 11.34 13.57
N TYR A 781 -17.45 11.62 12.96
CA TYR A 781 -16.71 12.88 13.11
C TYR A 781 -16.86 13.83 11.92
N SER A 782 -18.05 13.84 11.30
CA SER A 782 -18.39 14.73 10.16
C SER A 782 -18.29 16.24 10.47
N ASP A 783 -18.27 16.63 11.74
CA ASP A 783 -18.08 18.02 12.19
C ASP A 783 -16.60 18.45 12.20
N ILE A 784 -15.67 17.49 12.10
CA ILE A 784 -14.21 17.72 12.15
C ILE A 784 -13.56 17.39 10.80
N LEU A 785 -14.00 16.30 10.17
CA LEU A 785 -13.39 15.72 8.97
C LEU A 785 -14.21 15.99 7.72
N ASP A 786 -13.54 16.23 6.58
CA ASP A 786 -14.20 16.33 5.27
C ASP A 786 -14.39 14.93 4.67
N LEU A 787 -15.53 14.33 4.99
CA LEU A 787 -15.89 12.97 4.55
C LEU A 787 -16.08 12.86 3.03
N ASN A 788 -16.32 13.97 2.31
CA ASN A 788 -16.47 13.94 0.85
C ASN A 788 -15.15 13.70 0.14
N ARG A 789 -14.02 13.94 0.82
CA ARG A 789 -12.66 13.74 0.32
C ARG A 789 -11.93 12.62 1.08
N LEU A 790 -12.68 11.74 1.74
CA LEU A 790 -12.14 10.55 2.40
C LEU A 790 -11.55 9.60 1.36
N TYR A 791 -10.36 9.09 1.65
CA TYR A 791 -9.66 8.10 0.83
C TYR A 791 -9.30 6.87 1.67
N CYS A 792 -9.39 5.70 1.06
CA CYS A 792 -9.00 4.42 1.64
C CYS A 792 -8.32 3.59 0.55
N ASN A 793 -7.24 2.92 0.90
CA ASN A 793 -6.47 2.09 -0.04
C ASN A 793 -7.04 0.67 -0.21
N ASP A 794 -7.97 0.25 0.66
CA ASP A 794 -8.74 -0.98 0.49
C ASP A 794 -9.92 -0.76 -0.45
N ILE A 795 -9.86 -1.46 -1.58
CA ILE A 795 -10.80 -1.39 -2.69
C ILE A 795 -12.14 -2.05 -2.32
N HIS A 796 -12.12 -3.14 -1.53
CA HIS A 796 -13.33 -3.83 -1.08
C HIS A 796 -14.12 -2.97 -0.10
N ALA A 797 -13.45 -2.33 0.86
CA ALA A 797 -14.08 -1.38 1.78
C ALA A 797 -14.73 -0.21 1.04
N MET A 798 -14.08 0.30 -0.01
CA MET A 798 -14.62 1.37 -0.85
C MET A 798 -15.81 0.90 -1.70
N ALA A 799 -15.72 -0.29 -2.31
CA ALA A 799 -16.82 -0.89 -3.07
C ALA A 799 -18.08 -1.10 -2.21
N LYS A 800 -17.91 -1.62 -0.99
CA LYS A 800 -19.02 -1.90 -0.05
C LYS A 800 -19.73 -0.63 0.46
N ASN A 801 -18.98 0.46 0.67
CA ASN A 801 -19.52 1.68 1.29
C ASN A 801 -19.94 2.73 0.26
N TYR A 802 -19.11 2.99 -0.75
CA TYR A 802 -19.30 4.04 -1.76
C TYR A 802 -19.75 3.52 -3.13
N GLY A 803 -19.64 2.21 -3.37
CA GLY A 803 -20.05 1.55 -4.63
C GLY A 803 -18.88 1.30 -5.59
N ILE A 804 -19.15 0.51 -6.62
CA ILE A 804 -18.13 -0.02 -7.54
C ILE A 804 -17.40 1.07 -8.34
N GLU A 805 -18.10 2.14 -8.75
CA GLU A 805 -17.50 3.29 -9.44
C GLU A 805 -16.42 4.00 -8.60
N SER A 806 -16.62 4.05 -7.28
CA SER A 806 -15.62 4.60 -6.37
C SER A 806 -14.42 3.65 -6.26
N ALA A 807 -14.65 2.35 -6.25
CA ALA A 807 -13.61 1.33 -6.20
C ALA A 807 -12.72 1.38 -7.45
N LEU A 808 -13.32 1.53 -8.63
CA LEU A 808 -12.61 1.71 -9.91
C LEU A 808 -11.62 2.87 -9.86
N ARG A 809 -12.06 4.05 -9.38
CA ARG A 809 -11.17 5.22 -9.26
C ARG A 809 -10.05 5.00 -8.24
N VAL A 810 -10.30 4.23 -7.19
CA VAL A 810 -9.27 3.84 -6.21
C VAL A 810 -8.27 2.89 -6.86
N ILE A 811 -8.70 1.89 -7.64
CA ILE A 811 -7.80 1.00 -8.40
C ILE A 811 -6.86 1.81 -9.31
N VAL A 812 -7.42 2.70 -10.13
CA VAL A 812 -6.62 3.54 -11.04
C VAL A 812 -5.62 4.40 -10.28
N LYS A 813 -6.04 5.01 -9.17
CA LYS A 813 -5.17 5.85 -8.34
C LYS A 813 -4.06 5.04 -7.67
N GLU A 814 -4.38 3.90 -7.06
CA GLU A 814 -3.39 3.05 -6.39
C GLU A 814 -2.35 2.51 -7.37
N ILE A 815 -2.76 2.04 -8.55
CA ILE A 815 -1.81 1.58 -9.58
C ILE A 815 -0.94 2.74 -10.06
N LYS A 816 -1.53 3.93 -10.29
CA LYS A 816 -0.77 5.12 -10.67
C LYS A 816 0.24 5.53 -9.59
N ASP A 817 -0.15 5.52 -8.32
CA ASP A 817 0.71 5.89 -7.19
C ASP A 817 1.88 4.90 -7.06
N VAL A 818 1.65 3.60 -7.33
CA VAL A 818 2.71 2.58 -7.38
C VAL A 818 3.76 2.89 -8.46
N PHE A 819 3.35 3.28 -9.67
CA PHE A 819 4.29 3.65 -10.75
C PHE A 819 4.96 5.02 -10.53
N ALA A 820 4.22 5.98 -9.95
CA ALA A 820 4.70 7.35 -9.73
C ALA A 820 5.94 7.42 -8.84
N VAL A 821 6.07 6.51 -7.86
CA VAL A 821 7.26 6.42 -6.99
C VAL A 821 8.54 6.17 -7.79
N TYR A 822 8.45 5.46 -8.92
CA TYR A 822 9.58 5.12 -9.78
C TYR A 822 9.76 6.13 -10.94
N GLY A 823 8.97 7.19 -11.00
CA GLY A 823 8.98 8.15 -12.11
C GLY A 823 8.44 7.58 -13.43
N ILE A 824 7.75 6.44 -13.36
CA ILE A 824 7.14 5.78 -14.52
C ILE A 824 5.76 6.39 -14.73
N VAL A 825 5.51 6.90 -15.94
CA VAL A 825 4.20 7.46 -16.31
C VAL A 825 3.51 6.47 -17.24
N VAL A 826 2.47 5.82 -16.71
CA VAL A 826 1.56 4.99 -17.50
C VAL A 826 0.34 5.83 -17.88
N ASP A 827 -0.09 5.73 -19.14
CA ASP A 827 -1.25 6.49 -19.62
C ASP A 827 -2.54 6.05 -18.88
N PRO A 828 -3.38 6.99 -18.42
CA PRO A 828 -4.57 6.67 -17.65
C PRO A 828 -5.60 5.84 -18.42
N ARG A 829 -5.59 5.82 -19.77
CA ARG A 829 -6.53 5.02 -20.57
C ARG A 829 -6.31 3.53 -20.36
N HIS A 830 -5.05 3.09 -20.29
CA HIS A 830 -4.70 1.71 -19.97
C HIS A 830 -5.13 1.34 -18.56
N LEU A 831 -4.87 2.20 -17.58
CA LEU A 831 -5.24 1.97 -16.19
C LEU A 831 -6.76 1.89 -16.01
N SER A 832 -7.50 2.78 -16.69
CA SER A 832 -8.98 2.75 -16.69
C SER A 832 -9.49 1.45 -17.29
N LEU A 833 -8.95 1.01 -18.44
CA LEU A 833 -9.40 -0.22 -19.10
C LEU A 833 -9.23 -1.45 -18.19
N VAL A 834 -8.09 -1.55 -17.48
CA VAL A 834 -7.88 -2.64 -16.53
C VAL A 834 -8.85 -2.55 -15.35
N ALA A 835 -9.05 -1.35 -14.79
CA ALA A 835 -9.98 -1.17 -13.68
C ALA A 835 -11.44 -1.46 -14.08
N ASP A 836 -11.86 -1.08 -15.29
CA ASP A 836 -13.16 -1.40 -15.87
C ASP A 836 -13.32 -2.92 -16.04
N TYR A 837 -12.31 -3.61 -16.58
CA TYR A 837 -12.34 -5.08 -16.71
C TYR A 837 -12.37 -5.80 -15.35
N MET A 838 -11.76 -5.24 -14.31
CA MET A 838 -11.82 -5.83 -12.97
C MET A 838 -13.16 -5.58 -12.26
N CYS A 839 -14.00 -4.67 -12.77
CA CYS A 839 -15.22 -4.22 -12.11
C CYS A 839 -16.50 -4.34 -12.96
N PHE A 840 -16.43 -4.79 -14.22
CA PHE A 840 -17.59 -4.80 -15.14
C PHE A 840 -18.73 -5.72 -14.67
N GLU A 841 -18.43 -6.76 -13.89
CA GLU A 841 -19.44 -7.67 -13.32
C GLU A 841 -20.15 -7.08 -12.09
N GLY A 842 -19.72 -5.90 -11.62
CA GLY A 842 -20.31 -5.20 -10.47
C GLY A 842 -19.65 -5.53 -9.12
N PHE A 843 -18.61 -6.36 -9.12
CA PHE A 843 -17.74 -6.64 -7.97
C PHE A 843 -16.27 -6.57 -8.40
N TYR A 844 -15.37 -6.52 -7.43
CA TYR A 844 -13.94 -6.43 -7.66
C TYR A 844 -13.35 -7.83 -7.90
N LYS A 845 -12.98 -8.10 -9.15
CA LYS A 845 -12.47 -9.39 -9.65
C LYS A 845 -10.96 -9.36 -9.81
N ALA A 846 -10.29 -10.38 -9.27
CA ALA A 846 -8.86 -10.58 -9.42
C ALA A 846 -8.49 -11.14 -10.80
N LEU A 847 -7.26 -10.91 -11.26
CA LEU A 847 -6.69 -11.44 -12.49
C LEU A 847 -5.90 -12.73 -12.24
N ASN A 848 -6.53 -13.69 -11.57
CA ASN A 848 -5.96 -15.00 -11.24
C ASN A 848 -6.81 -16.15 -11.81
N ARG A 849 -6.46 -17.38 -11.44
CA ARG A 849 -7.17 -18.59 -11.86
C ARG A 849 -8.65 -18.63 -11.46
N ILE A 850 -9.03 -18.00 -10.35
CA ILE A 850 -10.44 -17.93 -9.91
C ILE A 850 -11.19 -16.90 -10.77
N GLY A 851 -10.57 -15.75 -11.01
CA GLY A 851 -11.10 -14.69 -11.88
C GLY A 851 -11.42 -15.21 -13.29
N ILE A 852 -10.51 -15.95 -13.91
CA ILE A 852 -10.69 -16.42 -15.29
C ILE A 852 -11.83 -17.45 -15.46
N GLN A 853 -12.33 -18.07 -14.38
CA GLN A 853 -13.42 -19.07 -14.46
C GLN A 853 -14.75 -18.47 -14.94
N SER A 854 -14.96 -17.19 -14.63
CA SER A 854 -16.14 -16.44 -15.08
C SER A 854 -16.10 -16.09 -16.58
N ASN A 855 -14.91 -16.15 -17.21
CA ASN A 855 -14.79 -15.89 -18.64
C ASN A 855 -15.53 -16.97 -19.46
N SER A 856 -16.08 -16.55 -20.60
CA SER A 856 -16.97 -17.41 -21.39
C SER A 856 -16.24 -18.48 -22.21
N SER A 857 -14.93 -18.35 -22.46
CA SER A 857 -14.16 -19.23 -23.35
C SER A 857 -13.43 -20.35 -22.58
N PRO A 858 -13.88 -21.62 -22.69
CA PRO A 858 -13.20 -22.75 -22.05
C PRO A 858 -11.75 -22.94 -22.52
N LEU A 859 -11.44 -22.64 -23.78
CA LEU A 859 -10.07 -22.77 -24.29
C LEU A 859 -9.15 -21.71 -23.70
N GLN A 860 -9.63 -20.48 -23.50
CA GLN A 860 -8.84 -19.44 -22.83
C GLN A 860 -8.46 -19.91 -21.41
N GLN A 861 -9.41 -20.49 -20.68
CA GLN A 861 -9.20 -21.10 -19.36
C GLN A 861 -8.19 -22.24 -19.42
N MET A 862 -8.32 -23.17 -20.37
CA MET A 862 -7.38 -24.28 -20.55
C MET A 862 -5.96 -23.82 -20.86
N THR A 863 -5.79 -22.73 -21.62
CA THR A 863 -4.46 -22.18 -21.98
C THR A 863 -3.83 -21.31 -20.89
N PHE A 864 -4.61 -20.94 -19.87
CA PHE A 864 -4.09 -20.21 -18.74
C PHE A 864 -3.26 -21.14 -17.87
N GLU A 865 -3.93 -22.00 -17.10
CA GLU A 865 -3.34 -22.93 -16.13
C GLU A 865 -4.31 -24.10 -15.84
N THR A 866 -3.80 -25.24 -15.37
CA THR A 866 -4.60 -26.42 -14.97
C THR A 866 -5.59 -26.94 -16.03
N SER A 867 -5.10 -27.11 -17.27
CA SER A 867 -5.92 -27.42 -18.45
C SER A 867 -6.89 -28.60 -18.28
N TYR A 868 -6.46 -29.67 -17.59
CA TYR A 868 -7.30 -30.85 -17.38
C TYR A 868 -8.54 -30.57 -16.53
N LYS A 869 -8.42 -29.72 -15.49
CA LYS A 869 -9.54 -29.35 -14.62
C LYS A 869 -10.63 -28.63 -15.43
N PHE A 870 -10.24 -27.60 -16.17
CA PHE A 870 -11.16 -26.84 -17.01
C PHE A 870 -11.75 -27.68 -18.15
N LEU A 871 -10.97 -28.60 -18.72
CA LEU A 871 -11.48 -29.53 -19.74
C LEU A 871 -12.53 -30.49 -19.17
N LYS A 872 -12.28 -31.06 -17.99
CA LYS A 872 -13.25 -31.90 -17.29
C LYS A 872 -14.54 -31.12 -17.01
N GLU A 873 -14.44 -29.93 -16.42
CA GLU A 873 -15.59 -29.08 -16.12
C GLU A 873 -16.39 -28.68 -17.37
N ALA A 874 -15.70 -28.25 -18.44
CA ALA A 874 -16.34 -27.89 -19.70
C ALA A 874 -17.07 -29.07 -20.35
N THR A 875 -16.48 -30.27 -20.29
CA THR A 875 -17.06 -31.51 -20.82
C THR A 875 -18.29 -31.93 -20.00
N MET A 876 -18.18 -31.88 -18.66
CA MET A 876 -19.29 -32.21 -17.74
C MET A 876 -20.47 -31.24 -17.88
N MET A 877 -20.21 -29.96 -18.12
CA MET A 877 -21.23 -28.94 -18.32
C MET A 877 -21.78 -28.87 -19.76
N GLY A 878 -21.17 -29.60 -20.71
CA GLY A 878 -21.53 -29.53 -22.13
C GLY A 878 -21.38 -28.12 -22.73
N LYS A 879 -20.35 -27.36 -22.34
CA LYS A 879 -20.14 -25.98 -22.80
C LYS A 879 -19.83 -25.94 -24.30
N TRP A 880 -20.57 -25.11 -25.04
CA TRP A 880 -20.38 -24.90 -26.48
C TRP A 880 -19.36 -23.78 -26.72
N LEU A 881 -18.38 -24.03 -27.58
CA LEU A 881 -17.32 -23.06 -27.86
C LEU A 881 -17.63 -22.25 -29.13
N ARG A 882 -17.86 -20.95 -28.96
CA ARG A 882 -17.88 -20.00 -30.09
C ARG A 882 -16.43 -19.57 -30.36
N LEU A 883 -15.84 -20.03 -31.46
CA LEU A 883 -14.46 -19.79 -31.88
C LEU A 883 -14.18 -18.30 -32.22
N LYS A 884 -14.37 -17.40 -31.25
CA LYS A 884 -14.21 -15.94 -31.40
C LYS A 884 -13.01 -15.40 -30.62
N GLY A 885 -12.55 -16.11 -29.59
CA GLY A 885 -11.40 -15.70 -28.77
C GLY A 885 -10.06 -15.95 -29.46
N CYS A 886 -9.09 -15.06 -29.25
CA CYS A 886 -7.74 -15.14 -29.83
C CYS A 886 -7.04 -16.46 -29.51
N SER A 887 -7.03 -16.92 -28.24
CA SER A 887 -6.45 -18.22 -27.87
C SER A 887 -7.14 -19.40 -28.57
N SER A 888 -8.46 -19.35 -28.76
CA SER A 888 -9.21 -20.40 -29.43
C SER A 888 -8.88 -20.48 -30.93
N ILE A 889 -8.72 -19.33 -31.59
CA ILE A 889 -8.39 -19.24 -33.01
C ILE A 889 -6.92 -19.62 -33.26
N SER A 890 -5.99 -19.17 -32.41
CA SER A 890 -4.57 -19.53 -32.49
C SER A 890 -4.34 -21.03 -32.33
N HIS A 891 -5.05 -21.69 -31.42
CA HIS A 891 -5.00 -23.14 -31.29
C HIS A 891 -5.59 -23.87 -32.49
N LEU A 892 -6.66 -23.36 -33.10
CA LEU A 892 -7.21 -23.93 -34.32
C LEU A 892 -6.19 -23.86 -35.47
N LEU A 893 -5.52 -22.71 -35.64
CA LEU A 893 -4.46 -22.52 -36.63
C LEU A 893 -3.23 -23.40 -36.37
N ALA A 894 -2.81 -23.55 -35.11
CA ALA A 894 -1.69 -24.43 -34.73
C ALA A 894 -2.05 -25.93 -34.90
N SER A 895 -3.29 -26.31 -34.63
CA SER A 895 -3.77 -27.69 -34.78
C SER A 895 -3.83 -28.15 -36.24
N GLN A 896 -4.10 -27.22 -37.19
CA GLN A 896 -4.04 -27.52 -38.62
C GLN A 896 -2.65 -27.94 -39.12
N GLN A 897 -1.57 -27.63 -38.39
CA GLN A 897 -0.23 -28.08 -38.75
C GLN A 897 0.14 -29.44 -38.17
N ASN A 898 -0.54 -29.97 -37.14
CA ASN A 898 -0.03 -31.16 -36.42
C ASN A 898 -1.06 -32.21 -35.91
N PHE A 899 -2.38 -32.04 -36.01
CA PHE A 899 -3.32 -33.08 -35.50
C PHE A 899 -4.61 -33.22 -36.33
N PRO A 900 -4.85 -34.35 -37.02
CA PRO A 900 -6.09 -34.57 -37.79
C PRO A 900 -7.31 -34.99 -36.93
N LEU A 901 -7.16 -35.17 -35.62
CA LEU A 901 -8.21 -35.73 -34.74
C LEU A 901 -9.26 -34.72 -34.25
N MET A 902 -9.03 -33.40 -34.37
CA MET A 902 -10.02 -32.39 -33.95
C MET A 902 -11.01 -31.96 -35.04
N GLN A 903 -10.85 -32.41 -36.29
CA GLN A 903 -11.78 -32.10 -37.38
C GLN A 903 -13.12 -32.84 -37.30
N SER A 904 -13.29 -33.81 -36.39
CA SER A 904 -14.52 -34.61 -36.30
C SER A 904 -15.59 -34.05 -35.34
N CYS A 905 -15.34 -32.93 -34.67
CA CYS A 905 -16.30 -32.30 -33.74
C CYS A 905 -16.74 -30.88 -34.14
N SER A 906 -16.44 -30.43 -35.37
CA SER A 906 -16.95 -29.17 -35.93
C SER A 906 -18.32 -29.32 -36.57
#